data_AF-A0A820XTX3-F1
#
_entry.id   AF-A0A820XTX3-F1
#
_cell.length_a   1.000
_cell.length_b   1.000
_cell.length_c   1.000
_cell.angle_alpha   90.00
_cell.angle_beta   90.00
_cell.angle_gamma   90.00
#
_symmetry.space_group_name_H-M   'P 1'
#
loop_
_entity.id
_entity.type
_entity.pdbx_description
1 polymer ?
#
loop_
_entity_poly.entity_id
_entity_poly.type
_entity_poly.pdbx_seq_one_letter_code
_entity_poly.pdbx_strand_id
1 'polypeptide(L)'
;MAIEKKNIVQTSLKKFTKVECNLKLAGWEQNGLFLLKNIVFTVYPGDLICIIGPIGSGKSSLLQTLTGEIPFFDGQVRLHGSFCYVPQEPWIFSSTVKKNILFGKDYDPQLFRRVVDATALEAGQKARVNMARALYRDADIYLLDDPLSAVDVKVSKHLFEKSIKSYLGNKICILVTHQIQFLRHATRILVLENGEMIQTGTYDELLARSSSFSRLLEDIHQQEKEQIERPMNIPQRQSSRHLTLIENEHEDDLLIDSENFETTEKGSVKWDVYITYLQEGVGVLFGIFILIFIFGFHQATSIVYSWWLAKWSDDESQRHGHQSNCTKIINQKINMIRSMNDTEWNEYRNGRFYFYCGIALVLLILNLLRIITIKVICLHSGRTLHNKMFKRLIRCPISFFDLNPIGRILNRFTKDIAIVDEYLPWTLLDFLECLSQVLGVIALVCWLNSWSFIPAIIATIGMLLIRHRFARCSRDLKRLESTSRSPIYSYLTSTILGLKVIRSYHAEKTCLSEFFSLLDDNSRAYYLFLTTNRWGAIRFDWITVFFIAIVTSMALIVRITGRLFSAADIALTLSFSLNLMGLLQWTIRQSVQLETQMTSVERILEYCALDQEPPAQVSPKHRPPTNWPSHGEIIFENVCMSHSNEPDAPLALYNISLTIQAGEKIGIVGRTGAGKSSFIQTIFRMGTLINGQIKIDNIDISTVGLDDIRRRISIIPQDPVLFTGTIRSNLDQFGNYSDVEIWHALEKVQLKRLVTDVMPNGLHSFVSEGGSNLSVGQKQLVCLARAILKKSKILVIDEATANVDNATDELIQRALRQQFKKCTVLTIAHRLRTVIDSDRILVLGNGSVLEFDTPQALLSDINSQFSSFVKQTGLAEAEHLRTLATNAKSNTEKNPEIFIYNETSLENDHETDSLISCEISI
;
A
#
# COMPACT_ATOMS: atom_id res chain seq x y z
N MET A 1 3.98 -45.71 -11.09
CA MET A 1 5.01 -45.76 -10.02
C MET A 1 5.18 -44.35 -9.49
N ALA A 2 4.74 -44.06 -8.27
CA ALA A 2 4.96 -42.76 -7.63
C ALA A 2 6.43 -42.68 -7.21
N ILE A 3 7.22 -41.84 -7.88
CA ILE A 3 8.62 -41.58 -7.49
C ILE A 3 8.57 -40.65 -6.28
N GLU A 4 8.88 -41.14 -5.09
CA GLU A 4 8.88 -40.34 -3.86
C GLU A 4 9.83 -39.14 -3.95
N LYS A 5 9.42 -38.01 -3.35
CA LYS A 5 10.27 -36.81 -3.19
C LYS A 5 11.52 -37.20 -2.42
N LYS A 6 12.71 -36.98 -3.02
CA LYS A 6 13.99 -37.23 -2.35
C LYS A 6 14.43 -35.99 -1.59
N ASN A 7 14.81 -36.18 -0.32
CA ASN A 7 15.35 -35.10 0.51
C ASN A 7 16.86 -34.95 0.29
N ILE A 8 17.35 -33.71 0.40
CA ILE A 8 18.79 -33.40 0.41
C ILE A 8 19.42 -34.00 1.66
N VAL A 9 20.57 -34.67 1.50
CA VAL A 9 21.34 -35.18 2.64
C VAL A 9 22.34 -34.11 3.06
N GLN A 10 22.02 -33.41 4.16
CA GLN A 10 22.95 -32.49 4.81
C GLN A 10 23.70 -33.23 5.93
N THR A 11 25.03 -33.21 5.89
CA THR A 11 25.88 -33.83 6.94
C THR A 11 26.84 -32.79 7.51
N SER A 12 26.80 -32.58 8.82
CA SER A 12 27.56 -31.55 9.55
C SER A 12 28.95 -32.00 10.01
N LEU A 13 29.55 -32.99 9.35
CA LEU A 13 30.88 -33.48 9.69
C LEU A 13 31.95 -32.50 9.21
N LYS A 14 32.51 -31.70 10.15
CA LYS A 14 33.57 -30.68 9.93
C LYS A 14 34.82 -31.14 9.14
N LYS A 15 35.02 -32.44 8.91
CA LYS A 15 36.21 -32.99 8.24
C LYS A 15 36.13 -33.06 6.71
N PHE A 16 34.96 -32.86 6.08
CA PHE A 16 34.83 -32.97 4.63
C PHE A 16 33.80 -31.96 4.06
N THR A 17 34.13 -30.68 4.01
CA THR A 17 33.28 -29.67 3.35
C THR A 17 33.35 -29.85 1.83
N LYS A 18 32.22 -30.12 1.17
CA LYS A 18 32.10 -30.24 -0.30
C LYS A 18 30.64 -30.14 -0.75
N VAL A 19 30.43 -29.81 -2.01
CA VAL A 19 29.11 -29.83 -2.67
C VAL A 19 29.14 -30.90 -3.76
N GLU A 20 28.25 -31.89 -3.69
CA GLU A 20 28.06 -32.91 -4.72
C GLU A 20 26.65 -32.75 -5.32
N CYS A 21 26.57 -32.38 -6.60
CA CYS A 21 25.32 -32.30 -7.32
C CYS A 21 25.33 -33.33 -8.45
N ASN A 22 24.44 -34.32 -8.38
CA ASN A 22 24.16 -35.26 -9.46
C ASN A 22 22.65 -35.25 -9.70
N LEU A 23 22.16 -34.20 -10.34
CA LEU A 23 20.75 -33.92 -10.53
C LEU A 23 20.30 -34.38 -11.93
N LYS A 24 19.31 -35.27 -12.00
CA LYS A 24 18.76 -35.70 -13.29
C LYS A 24 17.50 -34.94 -13.67
N LEU A 25 16.56 -34.76 -12.74
CA LEU A 25 15.28 -34.07 -12.98
C LEU A 25 14.84 -33.26 -11.76
N ALA A 26 14.63 -31.94 -11.93
CA ALA A 26 14.00 -31.06 -10.93
C ALA A 26 12.86 -30.23 -11.53
N GLY A 27 11.84 -29.95 -10.72
CA GLY A 27 10.67 -29.16 -11.11
C GLY A 27 9.67 -29.04 -9.97
N TRP A 28 8.73 -28.10 -10.08
CA TRP A 28 7.70 -27.88 -9.05
C TRP A 28 6.68 -29.02 -8.95
N GLU A 29 6.37 -29.66 -10.08
CA GLU A 29 5.38 -30.73 -10.20
C GLU A 29 5.99 -31.97 -10.88
N GLN A 30 5.47 -33.16 -10.54
CA GLN A 30 5.94 -34.43 -11.10
C GLN A 30 5.60 -34.61 -12.59
N ASN A 31 4.47 -34.05 -13.05
CA ASN A 31 3.96 -34.21 -14.41
C ASN A 31 4.10 -32.93 -15.26
N GLY A 32 4.80 -31.92 -14.76
CA GLY A 32 5.02 -30.65 -15.44
C GLY A 32 6.30 -30.61 -16.27
N LEU A 33 6.54 -29.49 -16.95
CA LEU A 33 7.84 -29.19 -17.57
C LEU A 33 8.93 -29.13 -16.48
N PHE A 34 9.90 -30.05 -16.55
CA PHE A 34 11.06 -30.03 -15.66
C PHE A 34 11.92 -28.79 -15.94
N LEU A 35 12.26 -28.07 -14.87
CA LEU A 35 13.05 -26.84 -14.90
C LEU A 35 14.54 -27.10 -15.11
N LEU A 36 15.04 -28.22 -14.57
CA LEU A 36 16.45 -28.59 -14.64
C LEU A 36 16.60 -30.06 -15.00
N LYS A 37 17.56 -30.35 -15.89
CA LYS A 37 17.85 -31.69 -16.39
C LYS A 37 19.35 -31.94 -16.46
N ASN A 38 19.78 -33.14 -16.06
CA ASN A 38 21.16 -33.64 -16.24
C ASN A 38 22.29 -32.67 -15.81
N ILE A 39 22.25 -32.18 -14.58
CA ILE A 39 23.25 -31.28 -14.00
C ILE A 39 24.15 -32.08 -13.06
N VAL A 40 25.44 -32.20 -13.39
CA VAL A 40 26.43 -32.93 -12.57
C VAL A 40 27.68 -32.10 -12.32
N PHE A 41 27.98 -31.80 -11.06
CA PHE A 41 29.23 -31.13 -10.67
C PHE A 41 29.62 -31.41 -9.21
N THR A 42 30.89 -31.15 -8.88
CA THR A 42 31.44 -31.27 -7.52
C THR A 42 32.33 -30.07 -7.22
N VAL A 43 32.25 -29.56 -5.99
CA VAL A 43 32.93 -28.33 -5.54
C VAL A 43 33.65 -28.55 -4.22
N TYR A 44 34.87 -28.01 -4.10
CA TYR A 44 35.74 -28.13 -2.93
C TYR A 44 36.04 -26.76 -2.30
N PRO A 45 36.50 -26.70 -1.03
CA PRO A 45 36.84 -25.44 -0.37
C PRO A 45 37.92 -24.67 -1.13
N GLY A 46 37.72 -23.36 -1.33
CA GLY A 46 38.59 -22.51 -2.14
C GLY A 46 38.14 -22.38 -3.60
N ASP A 47 37.16 -23.18 -4.05
CA ASP A 47 36.60 -23.03 -5.39
C ASP A 47 35.62 -21.85 -5.46
N LEU A 48 35.84 -21.00 -6.47
CA LEU A 48 34.89 -20.00 -6.95
C LEU A 48 34.28 -20.51 -8.27
N ILE A 49 33.06 -21.02 -8.20
CA ILE A 49 32.32 -21.47 -9.38
C ILE A 49 31.41 -20.36 -9.87
N CYS A 50 31.53 -20.00 -11.15
CA CYS A 50 30.60 -19.08 -11.81
C CYS A 50 29.58 -19.84 -12.66
N ILE A 51 28.30 -19.54 -12.50
CA ILE A 51 27.21 -20.09 -13.30
C ILE A 51 26.70 -18.99 -14.25
N ILE A 52 26.74 -19.28 -15.55
CA ILE A 52 26.30 -18.35 -16.60
C ILE A 52 25.27 -19.00 -17.55
N GLY A 53 24.57 -18.17 -18.32
CA GLY A 53 23.59 -18.61 -19.30
C GLY A 53 22.55 -17.52 -19.60
N PRO A 54 21.74 -17.66 -20.66
CA PRO A 54 20.72 -16.68 -21.04
C PRO A 54 19.63 -16.53 -19.97
N ILE A 55 18.87 -15.44 -20.03
CA ILE A 55 17.73 -15.22 -19.12
C ILE A 55 16.74 -16.39 -19.26
N GLY A 56 16.26 -16.91 -18.12
CA GLY A 56 15.36 -18.07 -18.12
C GLY A 56 16.05 -19.45 -18.24
N SER A 57 17.38 -19.52 -18.30
CA SER A 57 18.09 -20.81 -18.44
C SER A 57 18.11 -21.73 -17.20
N GLY A 58 17.49 -21.31 -16.09
CA GLY A 58 17.41 -22.11 -14.86
C GLY A 58 18.49 -21.84 -13.80
N LYS A 59 19.31 -20.78 -13.94
CA LYS A 59 20.40 -20.45 -12.99
C LYS A 59 19.94 -20.32 -11.53
N SER A 60 18.96 -19.46 -11.26
CA SER A 60 18.41 -19.28 -9.91
C SER A 60 17.63 -20.52 -9.44
N SER A 61 17.00 -21.24 -10.38
CA SER A 61 16.36 -22.53 -10.08
C SER A 61 17.38 -23.56 -9.58
N LEU A 62 18.59 -23.60 -10.15
CA LEU A 62 19.65 -24.49 -9.68
C LEU A 62 20.07 -24.18 -8.25
N LEU A 63 20.26 -22.89 -7.90
CA LEU A 63 20.53 -22.51 -6.52
C LEU A 63 19.38 -22.88 -5.58
N GLN A 64 18.13 -22.68 -6.00
CA GLN A 64 16.95 -23.07 -5.22
C GLN A 64 16.81 -24.60 -5.05
N THR A 65 17.25 -25.39 -6.02
CA THR A 65 17.37 -26.85 -5.86
C THR A 65 18.46 -27.22 -4.87
N LEU A 66 19.61 -26.52 -4.88
CA LEU A 66 20.67 -26.72 -3.88
C LEU A 66 20.22 -26.37 -2.46
N THR A 67 19.44 -25.29 -2.28
CA THR A 67 18.90 -24.92 -0.96
C THR A 67 17.73 -25.81 -0.51
N GLY A 68 17.19 -26.67 -1.39
CA GLY A 68 16.05 -27.55 -1.10
C GLY A 68 14.68 -26.90 -1.23
N GLU A 69 14.57 -25.73 -1.88
CA GLU A 69 13.29 -25.06 -2.14
C GLU A 69 12.58 -25.63 -3.38
N ILE A 70 13.34 -26.04 -4.40
CA ILE A 70 12.80 -26.77 -5.56
C ILE A 70 13.07 -28.26 -5.37
N PRO A 71 12.02 -29.12 -5.37
CA PRO A 71 12.22 -30.55 -5.24
C PRO A 71 12.84 -31.15 -6.50
N PHE A 72 13.57 -32.23 -6.31
CA PHE A 72 14.07 -33.07 -7.39
C PHE A 72 13.51 -34.49 -7.27
N PHE A 73 13.34 -35.14 -8.42
CA PHE A 73 12.70 -36.45 -8.53
C PHE A 73 13.71 -37.55 -8.84
N ASP A 74 14.78 -37.21 -9.57
CA ASP A 74 15.84 -38.15 -9.91
C ASP A 74 17.23 -37.49 -9.75
N GLY A 75 18.19 -38.29 -9.27
CA GLY A 75 19.51 -37.85 -8.84
C GLY A 75 19.74 -37.81 -7.33
N GLN A 76 20.85 -37.18 -6.93
CA GLN A 76 21.27 -36.95 -5.55
C GLN A 76 22.03 -35.62 -5.42
N VAL A 77 21.64 -34.80 -4.45
CA VAL A 77 22.31 -33.55 -4.06
C VAL A 77 22.78 -33.68 -2.61
N ARG A 78 24.06 -33.41 -2.34
CA ARG A 78 24.66 -33.42 -0.99
C ARG A 78 25.43 -32.14 -0.72
N LEU A 79 25.10 -31.48 0.38
CA LEU A 79 25.81 -30.32 0.91
C LEU A 79 26.47 -30.73 2.22
N HIS A 80 27.80 -30.78 2.24
CA HIS A 80 28.57 -31.06 3.45
C HIS A 80 29.10 -29.74 4.01
N GLY A 81 28.48 -29.26 5.10
CA GLY A 81 28.80 -27.98 5.73
C GLY A 81 27.56 -27.11 5.96
N SER A 82 27.78 -25.98 6.63
CA SER A 82 26.79 -24.90 6.74
C SER A 82 26.78 -24.10 5.43
N PHE A 83 25.60 -23.70 4.95
CA PHE A 83 25.49 -22.87 3.77
C PHE A 83 24.72 -21.58 4.07
N CYS A 84 24.91 -20.57 3.22
CA CYS A 84 24.10 -19.37 3.21
C CYS A 84 23.69 -19.05 1.77
N TYR A 85 22.53 -18.41 1.63
CA TYR A 85 21.97 -18.01 0.34
C TYR A 85 21.79 -16.49 0.31
N VAL A 86 22.29 -15.88 -0.76
CA VAL A 86 22.03 -14.48 -1.09
C VAL A 86 21.10 -14.45 -2.30
N PRO A 87 19.81 -14.13 -2.13
CA PRO A 87 18.86 -14.05 -3.24
C PRO A 87 19.14 -12.88 -4.18
N GLN A 88 18.71 -13.03 -5.44
CA GLN A 88 18.76 -12.00 -6.47
C GLN A 88 17.99 -10.74 -6.07
N GLU A 89 16.78 -10.92 -5.52
CA GLU A 89 16.03 -9.83 -4.90
C GLU A 89 16.42 -9.71 -3.42
N PRO A 90 17.07 -8.61 -3.00
CA PRO A 90 17.56 -8.50 -1.63
C PRO A 90 16.39 -8.39 -0.63
N TRP A 91 16.38 -9.28 0.35
CA TRP A 91 15.39 -9.27 1.42
C TRP A 91 15.90 -8.57 2.69
N ILE A 92 15.13 -7.61 3.18
CA ILE A 92 15.38 -6.85 4.42
C ILE A 92 14.07 -6.75 5.18
N PHE A 93 14.12 -6.97 6.49
CA PHE A 93 12.95 -6.81 7.37
C PHE A 93 13.00 -5.47 8.10
N SER A 94 11.83 -4.97 8.52
CA SER A 94 11.68 -3.70 9.23
C SER A 94 12.37 -3.73 10.59
N SER A 95 13.63 -3.31 10.62
CA SER A 95 14.45 -3.20 11.82
C SER A 95 15.70 -2.36 11.53
N THR A 96 16.58 -2.20 12.51
CA THR A 96 17.87 -1.52 12.29
C THR A 96 18.74 -2.27 11.29
N VAL A 97 19.61 -1.56 10.56
CA VAL A 97 20.58 -2.18 9.64
C VAL A 97 21.47 -3.18 10.40
N LYS A 98 21.87 -2.83 11.63
CA LYS A 98 22.60 -3.71 12.54
C LYS A 98 21.84 -5.02 12.78
N LYS A 99 20.56 -4.97 13.18
CA LYS A 99 19.74 -6.19 13.37
C LYS A 99 19.59 -7.00 12.08
N ASN A 100 19.48 -6.33 10.93
CA ASN A 100 19.43 -7.01 9.64
C ASN A 100 20.73 -7.76 9.30
N ILE A 101 21.90 -7.23 9.63
CA ILE A 101 23.19 -7.89 9.41
C ILE A 101 23.41 -9.03 10.40
N LEU A 102 23.13 -8.80 11.69
CA LEU A 102 23.34 -9.79 12.76
C LEU A 102 22.44 -11.02 12.60
N PHE A 103 21.17 -10.81 12.23
CA PHE A 103 20.19 -11.85 11.95
C PHE A 103 20.20 -13.02 12.95
N GLY A 104 20.13 -12.70 14.24
CA GLY A 104 20.09 -13.68 15.32
C GLY A 104 21.45 -14.17 15.83
N LYS A 105 22.57 -13.63 15.33
CA LYS A 105 23.90 -13.81 15.93
C LYS A 105 24.23 -12.69 16.91
N ASP A 106 25.11 -13.01 17.87
CA ASP A 106 25.65 -12.04 18.81
C ASP A 106 26.48 -10.97 18.09
N TYR A 107 26.52 -9.77 18.67
CA TYR A 107 27.29 -8.65 18.14
C TYR A 107 28.77 -8.77 18.51
N ASP A 108 29.61 -8.95 17.50
CA ASP A 108 31.06 -8.89 17.58
C ASP A 108 31.53 -7.60 16.87
N PRO A 109 32.05 -6.61 17.61
CA PRO A 109 32.47 -5.33 17.04
C PRO A 109 33.54 -5.46 15.95
N GLN A 110 34.50 -6.38 16.12
CA GLN A 110 35.62 -6.55 15.19
C GLN A 110 35.16 -7.21 13.89
N LEU A 111 34.39 -8.29 14.02
CA LEU A 111 33.79 -8.97 12.86
C LEU A 111 32.83 -8.04 12.11
N PHE A 112 32.00 -7.30 12.84
CA PHE A 112 31.04 -6.37 12.25
C PHE A 112 31.73 -5.27 11.45
N ARG A 113 32.77 -4.63 12.02
CA ARG A 113 33.54 -3.60 11.31
C ARG A 113 34.20 -4.17 10.04
N ARG A 114 34.81 -5.35 10.14
CA ARG A 114 35.42 -6.04 9.00
C ARG A 114 34.42 -6.34 7.88
N VAL A 115 33.19 -6.76 8.21
CA VAL A 115 32.13 -7.05 7.24
C VAL A 115 31.60 -5.76 6.60
N VAL A 116 31.44 -4.69 7.38
CA VAL A 116 31.02 -3.37 6.88
C VAL A 116 32.03 -2.82 5.88
N ASP A 117 33.32 -2.92 6.20
CA ASP A 117 34.41 -2.49 5.31
C ASP A 117 34.48 -3.35 4.03
N ALA A 118 34.35 -4.68 4.17
CA ALA A 118 34.36 -5.61 3.04
C ALA A 118 33.20 -5.37 2.06
N THR A 119 32.08 -4.84 2.55
CA THR A 119 30.87 -4.57 1.75
C THR A 119 30.74 -3.13 1.27
N ALA A 120 31.70 -2.26 1.60
CA ALA A 120 31.65 -0.81 1.32
C ALA A 120 30.28 -0.21 1.69
N LEU A 121 29.83 -0.46 2.92
CA LEU A 121 28.49 -0.09 3.36
C LEU A 121 28.42 1.40 3.73
N GLU A 122 28.46 2.27 2.71
CA GLU A 122 28.15 3.70 2.82
C GLU A 122 26.69 3.90 2.37
N ALA A 123 25.78 4.05 3.32
CA ALA A 123 24.35 4.37 3.15
C ALA A 123 23.51 3.51 2.16
N GLY A 124 22.59 2.70 2.72
CA GLY A 124 21.25 2.49 2.13
C GLY A 124 21.05 1.50 0.97
N GLN A 125 22.02 0.71 0.54
CA GLN A 125 21.80 -0.26 -0.55
C GLN A 125 21.41 -1.66 -0.05
N LYS A 126 20.21 -2.14 -0.44
CA LYS A 126 19.67 -3.42 0.06
C LYS A 126 20.55 -4.64 -0.26
N ALA A 127 21.17 -4.64 -1.44
CA ALA A 127 22.08 -5.72 -1.87
C ALA A 127 23.32 -5.82 -0.95
N ARG A 128 23.91 -4.68 -0.57
CA ARG A 128 25.09 -4.64 0.32
C ARG A 128 24.77 -5.16 1.72
N VAL A 129 23.61 -4.79 2.27
CA VAL A 129 23.16 -5.29 3.58
C VAL A 129 22.96 -6.81 3.55
N ASN A 130 22.39 -7.34 2.46
CA ASN A 130 22.19 -8.78 2.33
C ASN A 130 23.52 -9.53 2.18
N MET A 131 24.48 -8.96 1.44
CA MET A 131 25.85 -9.48 1.37
C MET A 131 26.52 -9.45 2.74
N ALA A 132 26.41 -8.34 3.48
CA ALA A 132 26.95 -8.21 4.83
C ALA A 132 26.36 -9.25 5.78
N ARG A 133 25.04 -9.51 5.71
CA ARG A 133 24.37 -10.57 6.48
C ARG A 133 24.97 -11.95 6.18
N ALA A 134 25.25 -12.25 4.92
CA ALA A 134 25.86 -13.52 4.52
C ALA A 134 27.29 -13.65 5.08
N LEU A 135 28.13 -12.62 4.92
CA LEU A 135 29.51 -12.63 5.41
C LEU A 135 29.59 -12.73 6.94
N TYR A 136 28.68 -12.08 7.65
CA TYR A 136 28.61 -12.12 9.12
C TYR A 136 28.18 -13.49 9.66
N ARG A 137 27.43 -14.29 8.85
CA ARG A 137 27.03 -15.64 9.24
C ARG A 137 28.22 -16.60 9.36
N ASP A 138 29.28 -16.36 8.60
CA ASP A 138 30.48 -17.20 8.45
C ASP A 138 30.13 -18.67 8.15
N ALA A 139 29.43 -18.90 7.04
CA ALA A 139 29.10 -20.25 6.55
C ALA A 139 30.31 -20.94 5.89
N ASP A 140 30.18 -22.22 5.56
CA ASP A 140 31.18 -22.98 4.78
C ASP A 140 30.95 -22.85 3.27
N ILE A 141 29.68 -22.73 2.87
CA ILE A 141 29.21 -22.66 1.48
C ILE A 141 28.40 -21.37 1.27
N TYR A 142 28.75 -20.61 0.24
CA TYR A 142 28.07 -19.37 -0.16
C TYR A 142 27.41 -19.56 -1.52
N LEU A 143 26.08 -19.46 -1.55
CA LEU A 143 25.26 -19.51 -2.75
C LEU A 143 24.82 -18.08 -3.08
N LEU A 144 25.40 -17.49 -4.12
CA LEU A 144 25.24 -16.10 -4.48
C LEU A 144 24.44 -16.00 -5.79
N ASP A 145 23.19 -15.54 -5.71
CA ASP A 145 22.28 -15.39 -6.84
C ASP A 145 22.36 -13.96 -7.38
N ASP A 146 23.35 -13.69 -8.22
CA ASP A 146 23.58 -12.40 -8.87
C ASP A 146 23.63 -11.16 -7.93
N PRO A 147 24.39 -11.19 -6.82
CA PRO A 147 24.43 -10.09 -5.84
C PRO A 147 25.09 -8.81 -6.36
N LEU A 148 25.75 -8.87 -7.53
CA LEU A 148 26.57 -7.79 -8.09
C LEU A 148 25.82 -6.93 -9.11
N SER A 149 24.77 -7.46 -9.75
CA SER A 149 23.99 -6.74 -10.78
C SER A 149 23.20 -5.57 -10.24
N ALA A 150 22.95 -5.57 -8.94
CA ALA A 150 22.27 -4.48 -8.30
C ALA A 150 23.23 -3.29 -8.09
N VAL A 151 24.52 -3.48 -7.85
CA VAL A 151 25.43 -2.39 -7.45
C VAL A 151 26.14 -1.72 -8.63
N ASP A 152 26.56 -0.46 -8.45
CA ASP A 152 27.37 0.25 -9.45
C ASP A 152 28.71 -0.44 -9.71
N VAL A 153 29.31 -0.23 -10.88
CA VAL A 153 30.52 -0.95 -11.32
C VAL A 153 31.67 -0.87 -10.33
N LYS A 154 31.91 0.30 -9.72
CA LYS A 154 32.99 0.48 -8.74
C LYS A 154 32.76 -0.37 -7.49
N VAL A 155 31.53 -0.37 -7.01
CA VAL A 155 31.13 -1.16 -5.83
C VAL A 155 31.04 -2.64 -6.16
N SER A 156 30.55 -3.02 -7.34
CA SER A 156 30.58 -4.40 -7.84
C SER A 156 32.00 -4.96 -7.80
N LYS A 157 32.96 -4.19 -8.33
CA LYS A 157 34.39 -4.54 -8.29
C LYS A 157 34.92 -4.64 -6.86
N HIS A 158 34.56 -3.71 -5.97
CA HIS A 158 34.95 -3.76 -4.56
C HIS A 158 34.39 -5.00 -3.84
N LEU A 159 33.10 -5.29 -4.02
CA LEU A 159 32.46 -6.48 -3.45
C LEU A 159 33.11 -7.76 -3.98
N PHE A 160 33.39 -7.82 -5.27
CA PHE A 160 34.06 -8.98 -5.84
C PHE A 160 35.48 -9.17 -5.27
N GLU A 161 36.30 -8.12 -5.23
CA GLU A 161 37.68 -8.21 -4.75
C GLU A 161 37.79 -8.43 -3.24
N LYS A 162 37.04 -7.67 -2.43
CA LYS A 162 37.12 -7.69 -0.97
C LYS A 162 36.24 -8.78 -0.35
N SER A 163 35.00 -8.93 -0.79
CA SER A 163 34.09 -9.91 -0.21
C SER A 163 34.27 -11.30 -0.83
N ILE A 164 34.13 -11.44 -2.15
CA ILE A 164 34.12 -12.76 -2.80
C ILE A 164 35.54 -13.36 -2.87
N LYS A 165 36.51 -12.61 -3.37
CA LYS A 165 37.87 -13.12 -3.59
C LYS A 165 38.70 -13.16 -2.30
N SER A 166 38.70 -12.08 -1.52
CA SER A 166 39.54 -11.99 -0.33
C SER A 166 38.90 -12.61 0.91
N TYR A 167 37.65 -12.25 1.25
CA TYR A 167 37.00 -12.74 2.47
C TYR A 167 36.55 -14.22 2.33
N LEU A 168 35.98 -14.58 1.18
CA LEU A 168 35.51 -15.95 0.92
C LEU A 168 36.54 -16.86 0.24
N GLY A 169 37.80 -16.42 0.08
CA GLY A 169 38.81 -17.15 -0.71
C GLY A 169 39.13 -18.57 -0.24
N ASN A 170 38.87 -18.91 1.03
CA ASN A 170 39.06 -20.26 1.58
C ASN A 170 37.76 -21.07 1.71
N LYS A 171 36.62 -20.51 1.29
CA LYS A 171 35.28 -21.09 1.43
C LYS A 171 34.80 -21.62 0.07
N ILE A 172 33.67 -22.33 0.04
CA ILE A 172 33.03 -22.71 -1.23
C ILE A 172 32.14 -21.56 -1.68
N CYS A 173 32.37 -21.01 -2.87
CA CYS A 173 31.56 -19.94 -3.42
C CYS A 173 30.96 -20.34 -4.78
N ILE A 174 29.63 -20.37 -4.87
CA ILE A 174 28.89 -20.58 -6.12
C ILE A 174 28.21 -19.26 -6.46
N LEU A 175 28.70 -18.59 -7.50
CA LEU A 175 28.25 -17.28 -7.97
C LEU A 175 27.49 -17.43 -9.29
N VAL A 176 26.19 -17.21 -9.27
CA VAL A 176 25.44 -16.87 -10.49
C VAL A 176 25.73 -15.41 -10.78
N THR A 177 26.18 -15.10 -11.99
CA THR A 177 26.37 -13.71 -12.40
C THR A 177 26.19 -13.54 -13.90
N HIS A 178 25.67 -12.37 -14.28
CA HIS A 178 25.63 -11.91 -15.66
C HIS A 178 26.85 -11.06 -16.05
N GLN A 179 27.74 -10.74 -15.09
CA GLN A 179 28.91 -9.91 -15.33
C GLN A 179 30.12 -10.77 -15.77
N ILE A 180 30.50 -10.67 -17.05
CA ILE A 180 31.57 -11.47 -17.68
C ILE A 180 32.93 -11.12 -17.10
N GLN A 181 33.12 -9.85 -16.72
CA GLN A 181 34.40 -9.34 -16.23
C GLN A 181 34.99 -10.14 -15.07
N PHE A 182 34.15 -10.85 -14.31
CA PHE A 182 34.57 -11.68 -13.18
C PHE A 182 34.84 -13.14 -13.52
N LEU A 183 34.42 -13.62 -14.70
CA LEU A 183 34.57 -15.03 -15.09
C LEU A 183 36.02 -15.48 -15.20
N ARG A 184 36.94 -14.56 -15.54
CA ARG A 184 38.39 -14.82 -15.60
C ARG A 184 38.99 -15.19 -14.23
N HIS A 185 38.31 -14.88 -13.14
CA HIS A 185 38.75 -15.17 -11.79
C HIS A 185 38.10 -16.43 -11.20
N ALA A 186 37.14 -17.04 -11.90
CA ALA A 186 36.49 -18.27 -11.46
C ALA A 186 37.45 -19.46 -11.60
N THR A 187 37.45 -20.37 -10.62
CA THR A 187 38.18 -21.64 -10.75
C THR A 187 37.53 -22.52 -11.81
N ARG A 188 36.20 -22.49 -11.90
CA ARG A 188 35.40 -23.20 -12.91
C ARG A 188 34.17 -22.40 -13.30
N ILE A 189 33.78 -22.50 -14.57
CA ILE A 189 32.56 -21.90 -15.13
C ILE A 189 31.61 -23.04 -15.53
N LEU A 190 30.33 -22.87 -15.22
CA LEU A 190 29.21 -23.75 -15.58
C LEU A 190 28.29 -22.99 -16.52
N VAL A 191 28.08 -23.51 -17.74
CA VAL A 191 27.18 -22.91 -18.73
C VAL A 191 25.85 -23.66 -18.75
N LEU A 192 24.76 -22.96 -18.45
CA LEU A 192 23.40 -23.47 -18.45
C LEU A 192 22.58 -22.87 -19.60
N GLU A 193 21.95 -23.71 -20.40
CA GLU A 193 20.92 -23.31 -21.37
C GLU A 193 19.71 -24.24 -21.25
N ASN A 194 18.50 -23.69 -21.34
CA ASN A 194 17.25 -24.45 -21.29
C ASN A 194 17.14 -25.47 -20.12
N GLY A 195 17.75 -25.15 -18.97
CA GLY A 195 17.75 -26.02 -17.80
C GLY A 195 18.77 -27.17 -17.82
N GLU A 196 19.64 -27.26 -18.83
CA GLU A 196 20.66 -28.30 -18.98
C GLU A 196 22.08 -27.72 -18.87
N MET A 197 22.99 -28.51 -18.30
CA MET A 197 24.42 -28.19 -18.27
C MET A 197 25.05 -28.59 -19.60
N ILE A 198 25.46 -27.61 -20.40
CA ILE A 198 26.11 -27.88 -21.69
C ILE A 198 27.61 -28.07 -21.51
N GLN A 199 28.27 -27.13 -20.82
CA GLN A 199 29.72 -27.11 -20.69
C GLN A 199 30.18 -26.73 -19.29
N THR A 200 31.32 -27.29 -18.90
CA THR A 200 32.08 -26.94 -17.69
C THR A 200 33.57 -26.91 -18.00
N GLY A 201 34.27 -25.91 -17.49
CA GLY A 201 35.72 -25.79 -17.64
C GLY A 201 36.26 -24.49 -17.05
N THR A 202 37.56 -24.27 -17.20
CA THR A 202 38.18 -22.96 -16.94
C THR A 202 37.86 -21.97 -18.07
N TYR A 203 38.05 -20.67 -17.84
CA TYR A 203 37.78 -19.64 -18.84
C TYR A 203 38.53 -19.89 -20.16
N ASP A 204 39.83 -20.22 -20.08
CA ASP A 204 40.67 -20.43 -21.26
C ASP A 204 40.31 -21.73 -22.00
N GLU A 205 39.96 -22.80 -21.28
CA GLU A 205 39.49 -24.06 -21.88
C GLU A 205 38.16 -23.90 -22.63
N LEU A 206 37.23 -23.12 -22.07
CA LEU A 206 35.94 -22.87 -22.69
C LEU A 206 36.07 -21.98 -23.92
N LEU A 207 36.94 -20.97 -23.86
CA LEU A 207 37.25 -20.11 -25.00
C LEU A 207 37.89 -20.90 -26.17
N ALA A 208 38.76 -21.87 -25.86
CA ALA A 208 39.43 -22.68 -26.86
C ALA A 208 38.54 -23.80 -27.46
N ARG A 209 37.56 -24.31 -26.71
CA ARG A 209 36.76 -25.49 -27.10
C ARG A 209 35.49 -25.19 -27.88
N SER A 210 34.86 -24.01 -27.76
CA SER A 210 33.53 -23.83 -28.35
C SER A 210 33.23 -22.45 -28.95
N SER A 211 32.71 -22.47 -30.18
CA SER A 211 32.07 -21.32 -30.81
C SER A 211 30.80 -20.88 -30.08
N SER A 212 30.13 -21.83 -29.40
CA SER A 212 28.93 -21.56 -28.58
C SER A 212 29.23 -20.69 -27.36
N PHE A 213 30.33 -20.94 -26.63
CA PHE A 213 30.72 -20.09 -25.50
C PHE A 213 31.18 -18.71 -25.97
N SER A 214 31.83 -18.61 -27.14
CA SER A 214 32.22 -17.32 -27.72
C SER A 214 31.00 -16.48 -28.13
N ARG A 215 29.99 -17.10 -28.77
CA ARG A 215 28.70 -16.44 -29.05
C ARG A 215 27.96 -16.07 -27.77
N LEU A 216 27.94 -16.94 -26.77
CA LEU A 216 27.34 -16.68 -25.47
C LEU A 216 28.07 -15.55 -24.74
N LEU A 217 29.40 -15.45 -24.87
CA LEU A 217 30.18 -14.33 -24.34
C LEU A 217 29.86 -13.04 -25.09
N GLU A 218 29.64 -13.06 -26.40
CA GLU A 218 29.18 -11.89 -27.17
C GLU A 218 27.77 -11.48 -26.75
N ASP A 219 26.84 -12.43 -26.64
CA ASP A 219 25.46 -12.23 -26.17
C ASP A 219 25.43 -11.69 -24.73
N ILE A 220 26.23 -12.27 -23.83
CA ILE A 220 26.33 -11.80 -22.45
C ILE A 220 27.09 -10.46 -22.41
N HIS A 221 28.07 -10.17 -23.28
CA HIS A 221 28.76 -8.87 -23.30
C HIS A 221 27.78 -7.77 -23.72
N GLN A 222 26.91 -8.10 -24.66
CA GLN A 222 25.84 -7.23 -25.12
C GLN A 222 24.81 -7.02 -23.99
N GLN A 223 24.49 -8.06 -23.21
CA GLN A 223 23.65 -8.00 -22.01
C GLN A 223 24.32 -7.31 -20.80
N GLU A 224 25.64 -7.35 -20.66
CA GLU A 224 26.39 -6.72 -19.58
C GLU A 224 26.51 -5.21 -19.81
N LYS A 225 26.71 -4.79 -21.08
CA LYS A 225 26.50 -3.38 -21.47
C LYS A 225 25.08 -2.91 -21.14
N GLU A 226 24.07 -3.79 -21.29
CA GLU A 226 22.68 -3.52 -20.90
C GLU A 226 22.44 -3.49 -19.37
N GLN A 227 23.34 -4.03 -18.53
CA GLN A 227 23.22 -4.05 -17.05
C GLN A 227 24.04 -2.95 -16.36
N ILE A 228 25.24 -2.62 -16.88
CA ILE A 228 26.09 -1.53 -16.36
C ILE A 228 25.42 -0.16 -16.55
N GLU A 229 24.51 -0.03 -17.53
CA GLU A 229 23.70 1.15 -17.77
C GLU A 229 22.31 1.14 -17.08
N ARG A 230 22.07 0.24 -16.10
CA ARG A 230 20.85 0.22 -15.26
C ARG A 230 21.10 0.89 -13.91
N PRO A 231 20.27 1.84 -13.45
CA PRO A 231 20.23 2.19 -12.04
C PRO A 231 19.46 1.13 -11.24
N MET A 232 19.93 0.87 -10.02
CA MET A 232 19.36 -0.09 -9.08
C MET A 232 18.05 0.43 -8.45
N ASN A 233 16.91 0.22 -9.08
CA ASN A 233 15.61 0.60 -8.50
C ASN A 233 15.07 -0.51 -7.57
N ILE A 234 15.45 -0.40 -6.31
CA ILE A 234 14.69 -0.90 -5.17
C ILE A 234 13.44 0.00 -5.04
N PRO A 235 12.24 -0.50 -4.64
CA PRO A 235 11.13 0.39 -4.29
C PRO A 235 11.52 1.29 -3.11
N GLN A 236 12.00 2.49 -3.43
CA GLN A 236 12.23 3.60 -2.52
C GLN A 236 11.04 4.55 -2.64
N ARG A 237 9.96 4.20 -1.93
CA ARG A 237 9.01 5.19 -1.42
C ARG A 237 9.18 5.29 0.09
N GLN A 238 10.36 5.72 0.51
CA GLN A 238 10.60 6.39 1.79
C GLN A 238 11.74 7.38 1.55
N SER A 239 11.45 8.65 1.78
CA SER A 239 12.33 9.80 1.56
C SER A 239 13.70 9.62 2.22
N SER A 240 14.74 9.84 1.42
CA SER A 240 16.13 9.91 1.85
C SER A 240 16.34 11.16 2.72
N ARG A 241 16.30 11.03 4.05
CA ARG A 241 16.98 12.00 4.93
C ARG A 241 18.40 11.51 5.21
N HIS A 242 19.35 12.43 5.08
CA HIS A 242 20.78 12.22 5.36
C HIS A 242 20.98 11.52 6.71
N LEU A 243 21.55 10.32 6.70
CA LEU A 243 22.07 9.64 7.88
C LEU A 243 23.56 9.94 7.98
N THR A 244 23.92 10.98 8.72
CA THR A 244 25.30 11.22 9.15
C THR A 244 25.65 10.22 10.25
N LEU A 245 26.61 9.34 9.97
CA LEU A 245 27.28 8.53 10.98
C LEU A 245 28.19 9.46 11.80
N ILE A 246 27.71 9.90 12.97
CA ILE A 246 28.57 10.48 14.00
C ILE A 246 28.96 9.34 14.93
N GLU A 247 30.25 8.98 14.90
CA GLU A 247 30.88 8.19 15.95
C GLU A 247 30.81 9.00 17.25
N ASN A 248 29.93 8.60 18.18
CA ASN A 248 30.03 8.99 19.58
C ASN A 248 29.69 7.78 20.44
N GLU A 249 30.68 7.37 21.25
CA GLU A 249 30.59 6.35 22.28
C GLU A 249 29.72 6.83 23.44
N HIS A 250 28.40 6.79 23.31
CA HIS A 250 27.51 6.74 24.47
C HIS A 250 26.27 5.91 24.14
N GLU A 251 26.11 4.82 24.89
CA GLU A 251 24.91 3.99 24.93
C GLU A 251 23.74 4.82 25.44
N ASP A 252 22.94 5.33 24.53
CA ASP A 252 21.52 5.59 24.75
C ASP A 252 20.79 5.19 23.47
N ASP A 253 19.71 4.41 23.63
CA ASP A 253 18.87 3.89 22.57
C ASP A 253 18.39 5.00 21.61
N LEU A 254 19.15 5.25 20.55
CA LEU A 254 18.71 5.99 19.36
C LEU A 254 17.74 5.12 18.57
N LEU A 255 16.53 5.00 19.13
CA LEU A 255 15.33 4.65 18.39
C LEU A 255 15.21 5.64 17.24
N ILE A 256 15.38 5.13 16.02
CA ILE A 256 14.97 5.79 14.77
C ILE A 256 13.62 6.47 15.03
N ASP A 257 13.59 7.79 14.82
CA ASP A 257 12.44 8.68 15.07
C ASP A 257 11.09 7.97 15.02
N SER A 258 10.53 7.80 16.21
CA SER A 258 9.17 7.32 16.46
C SER A 258 8.09 8.36 16.07
N GLU A 259 8.46 9.45 15.38
CA GLU A 259 7.56 10.54 14.99
C GLU A 259 6.59 10.17 13.84
N ASN A 260 6.80 9.04 13.15
CA ASN A 260 5.91 8.61 12.05
C ASN A 260 4.87 7.52 12.42
N PHE A 261 4.77 7.13 13.69
CA PHE A 261 3.64 6.33 14.17
C PHE A 261 2.52 7.26 14.67
N GLU A 262 1.45 7.37 13.87
CA GLU A 262 0.18 8.05 14.16
C GLU A 262 0.31 9.27 15.10
N THR A 263 0.38 10.49 14.54
CA THR A 263 0.00 11.71 15.25
C THR A 263 -1.46 11.60 15.67
N THR A 264 -1.71 10.93 16.78
CA THR A 264 -3.01 10.85 17.42
C THR A 264 -3.22 12.13 18.21
N GLU A 265 -4.35 12.80 18.01
CA GLU A 265 -4.78 13.80 18.96
C GLU A 265 -4.90 13.17 20.36
N LYS A 266 -4.35 13.85 21.37
CA LYS A 266 -4.45 13.44 22.78
C LYS A 266 -5.74 14.01 23.34
N GLY A 267 -6.74 13.18 23.65
CA GLY A 267 -7.97 13.66 24.28
C GLY A 267 -9.17 12.73 24.16
N SER A 268 -10.30 13.20 24.67
CA SER A 268 -11.63 12.67 24.29
C SER A 268 -12.01 13.20 22.91
N VAL A 269 -12.80 12.42 22.17
CA VAL A 269 -13.34 12.85 20.88
C VAL A 269 -14.14 14.15 21.06
N LYS A 270 -13.85 15.16 20.24
CA LYS A 270 -14.54 16.47 20.29
C LYS A 270 -16.01 16.30 19.92
N TRP A 271 -16.90 17.06 20.57
CA TRP A 271 -18.34 17.03 20.24
C TRP A 271 -18.64 17.38 18.78
N ASP A 272 -17.79 18.21 18.17
CA ASP A 272 -17.89 18.59 16.76
C ASP A 272 -17.85 17.37 15.82
N VAL A 273 -17.15 16.29 16.19
CA VAL A 273 -17.09 15.05 15.39
C VAL A 273 -18.46 14.38 15.34
N TYR A 274 -19.18 14.33 16.46
CA TYR A 274 -20.53 13.75 16.53
C TYR A 274 -21.53 14.58 15.71
N ILE A 275 -21.43 15.91 15.81
CA ILE A 275 -22.28 16.84 15.06
C ILE A 275 -22.02 16.68 13.56
N THR A 276 -20.75 16.65 13.15
CA THR A 276 -20.35 16.47 11.75
C THR A 276 -20.82 15.13 11.20
N TYR A 277 -20.70 14.04 11.96
CA TYR A 277 -21.20 12.71 11.56
C TYR A 277 -22.71 12.75 11.27
N LEU A 278 -23.51 13.33 12.16
CA LEU A 278 -24.96 13.47 11.96
C LEU A 278 -25.30 14.45 10.82
N GLN A 279 -24.50 15.49 10.64
CA GLN A 279 -24.68 16.48 9.57
C GLN A 279 -24.51 15.85 8.18
N GLU A 280 -23.48 15.02 8.00
CA GLU A 280 -23.21 14.31 6.73
C GLU A 280 -24.25 13.21 6.43
N GLY A 281 -25.05 12.82 7.43
CA GLY A 281 -26.16 11.88 7.31
C GLY A 281 -27.46 12.52 6.83
N VAL A 282 -28.14 13.25 7.71
CA VAL A 282 -29.52 13.75 7.46
C VAL A 282 -29.68 15.23 7.87
N GLY A 283 -28.57 15.87 8.24
CA GLY A 283 -28.55 17.22 8.83
C GLY A 283 -28.82 17.21 10.34
N VAL A 284 -28.16 18.12 11.06
CA VAL A 284 -28.09 18.11 12.53
C VAL A 284 -29.47 18.27 13.19
N LEU A 285 -30.24 19.29 12.78
CA LEU A 285 -31.54 19.61 13.40
C LEU A 285 -32.58 18.51 13.16
N PHE A 286 -32.66 18.02 11.93
CA PHE A 286 -33.61 16.97 11.55
C PHE A 286 -33.24 15.61 12.14
N GLY A 287 -31.95 15.26 12.14
CA GLY A 287 -31.44 14.03 12.76
C GLY A 287 -31.67 13.98 14.27
N ILE A 288 -31.34 15.06 14.99
CA ILE A 288 -31.55 15.13 16.45
C ILE A 288 -33.05 15.09 16.78
N PHE A 289 -33.89 15.83 16.05
CA PHE A 289 -35.33 15.83 16.26
C PHE A 289 -35.93 14.43 16.08
N ILE A 290 -35.58 13.74 14.99
CA ILE A 290 -36.05 12.37 14.72
C ILE A 290 -35.60 11.39 15.80
N LEU A 291 -34.34 11.48 16.23
CA LEU A 291 -33.81 10.59 17.26
C LEU A 291 -34.51 10.81 18.60
N ILE A 292 -34.65 12.06 19.05
CA ILE A 292 -35.33 12.37 20.31
C ILE A 292 -36.81 11.97 20.24
N PHE A 293 -37.49 12.27 19.13
CA PHE A 293 -38.91 12.00 18.98
C PHE A 293 -39.19 10.50 18.96
N ILE A 294 -38.48 9.72 18.12
CA ILE A 294 -38.76 8.27 17.99
C ILE A 294 -38.39 7.51 19.27
N PHE A 295 -37.23 7.81 19.87
CA PHE A 295 -36.82 7.13 21.11
C PHE A 295 -37.67 7.56 22.31
N GLY A 296 -37.98 8.85 22.43
CA GLY A 296 -38.85 9.38 23.48
C GLY A 296 -40.27 8.83 23.38
N PHE A 297 -40.84 8.80 22.16
CA PHE A 297 -42.18 8.26 21.93
C PHE A 297 -42.24 6.75 22.18
N HIS A 298 -41.27 5.98 21.68
CA HIS A 298 -41.15 4.55 22.00
C HIS A 298 -41.09 4.30 23.51
N GLN A 299 -40.25 5.06 24.23
CA GLN A 299 -40.12 4.90 25.67
C GLN A 299 -41.41 5.29 26.41
N ALA A 300 -42.08 6.37 26.02
CA ALA A 300 -43.36 6.77 26.59
C ALA A 300 -44.43 5.69 26.38
N THR A 301 -44.54 5.12 25.17
CA THR A 301 -45.46 4.02 24.88
C THR A 301 -45.12 2.78 25.71
N SER A 302 -43.84 2.46 25.91
CA SER A 302 -43.40 1.34 26.75
C SER A 302 -43.81 1.53 28.22
N ILE A 303 -43.66 2.74 28.76
CA ILE A 303 -44.11 3.06 30.13
C ILE A 303 -45.63 2.96 30.25
N VAL A 304 -46.37 3.50 29.28
CA VAL A 304 -47.85 3.42 29.25
C VAL A 304 -48.31 1.97 29.16
N TYR A 305 -47.64 1.13 28.36
CA TYR A 305 -47.93 -0.29 28.24
C TYR A 305 -47.83 -1.01 29.58
N SER A 306 -46.74 -0.81 30.32
CA SER A 306 -46.55 -1.44 31.64
C SER A 306 -47.45 -0.84 32.73
N TRP A 307 -47.67 0.47 32.72
CA TRP A 307 -48.59 1.13 33.66
C TRP A 307 -50.04 0.67 33.46
N TRP A 308 -50.47 0.49 32.21
CA TRP A 308 -51.80 -0.03 31.90
C TRP A 308 -52.02 -1.44 32.46
N LEU A 309 -51.00 -2.31 32.35
CA LEU A 309 -51.04 -3.64 32.93
C LEU A 309 -51.17 -3.60 34.46
N ALA A 310 -50.42 -2.72 35.14
CA ALA A 310 -50.52 -2.56 36.59
C ALA A 310 -51.91 -2.08 37.02
N LYS A 311 -52.49 -1.10 36.31
CA LYS A 311 -53.86 -0.63 36.57
C LYS A 311 -54.90 -1.72 36.32
N TRP A 312 -54.74 -2.50 35.25
CA TRP A 312 -55.63 -3.62 34.97
C TRP A 312 -55.56 -4.70 36.06
N SER A 313 -54.36 -5.00 36.57
CA SER A 313 -54.16 -5.92 37.69
C SER A 313 -54.82 -5.45 38.98
N ASP A 314 -54.77 -4.15 39.28
CA ASP A 314 -55.39 -3.58 40.50
C ASP A 314 -56.91 -3.73 40.46
N ASP A 315 -57.55 -3.40 39.34
CA ASP A 315 -59.00 -3.49 39.19
C ASP A 315 -59.53 -4.93 39.30
N GLU A 316 -58.82 -5.92 38.74
CA GLU A 316 -59.21 -7.33 38.88
C GLU A 316 -59.01 -7.84 40.32
N SER A 317 -57.98 -7.36 41.02
CA SER A 317 -57.73 -7.71 42.43
C SER A 317 -58.82 -7.17 43.37
N GLN A 318 -59.34 -5.97 43.10
CA GLN A 318 -60.43 -5.37 43.87
C GLN A 318 -61.75 -6.15 43.71
N ARG A 319 -62.00 -6.74 42.53
CA ARG A 319 -63.17 -7.59 42.26
C ARG A 319 -63.13 -8.89 43.06
N HIS A 320 -62.01 -9.63 43.03
CA HIS A 320 -61.87 -10.86 43.80
C HIS A 320 -61.78 -10.61 45.32
N GLY A 321 -61.16 -9.52 45.75
CA GLY A 321 -61.12 -9.13 47.16
C GLY A 321 -62.49 -8.77 47.76
N HIS A 322 -63.40 -8.19 46.96
CA HIS A 322 -64.80 -7.97 47.36
C HIS A 322 -65.63 -9.25 47.41
N GLN A 323 -65.19 -10.33 46.75
CA GLN A 323 -65.87 -11.61 46.77
C GLN A 323 -65.54 -12.44 48.03
N SER A 324 -64.44 -12.12 48.72
CA SER A 324 -63.98 -12.82 49.93
C SER A 324 -64.46 -12.21 51.26
N ASN A 325 -64.87 -10.93 51.29
CA ASN A 325 -65.35 -10.26 52.50
C ASN A 325 -66.87 -10.03 52.48
N CYS A 326 -67.63 -11.11 52.55
CA CYS A 326 -69.03 -11.07 52.96
C CYS A 326 -69.12 -11.14 54.49
N THR A 327 -68.92 -10.03 55.19
CA THR A 327 -69.57 -9.79 56.50
C THR A 327 -69.82 -8.30 56.75
N LYS A 328 -71.11 -7.95 56.65
CA LYS A 328 -71.87 -6.94 57.41
C LYS A 328 -71.42 -5.46 57.38
N ILE A 329 -72.37 -4.65 56.90
CA ILE A 329 -72.55 -3.19 57.07
C ILE A 329 -71.85 -2.34 56.00
N ILE A 330 -72.54 -2.12 54.87
CA ILE A 330 -72.74 -0.83 54.14
C ILE A 330 -73.45 -1.18 52.81
N ASN A 331 -74.75 -1.50 52.91
CA ASN A 331 -75.58 -1.99 51.80
C ASN A 331 -76.18 -0.88 50.89
N GLN A 332 -75.63 0.34 50.89
CA GLN A 332 -76.22 1.46 50.10
C GLN A 332 -75.38 1.94 48.90
N LYS A 333 -74.06 1.69 48.88
CA LYS A 333 -73.20 1.90 47.69
C LYS A 333 -72.96 0.62 46.88
N ILE A 334 -73.35 -0.53 47.43
CA ILE A 334 -73.08 -1.86 46.86
C ILE A 334 -74.04 -2.22 45.71
N ASN A 335 -75.20 -1.56 45.60
CA ASN A 335 -76.17 -1.83 44.52
C ASN A 335 -75.83 -1.17 43.17
N MET A 336 -74.88 -0.24 43.10
CA MET A 336 -74.40 0.31 41.82
C MET A 336 -73.32 -0.55 41.17
N ILE A 337 -72.61 -1.37 41.95
CA ILE A 337 -71.54 -2.27 41.45
C ILE A 337 -72.06 -3.69 41.26
N ARG A 338 -73.10 -4.11 42.01
CA ARG A 338 -73.76 -5.43 41.84
C ARG A 338 -74.60 -5.57 40.57
N SER A 339 -74.80 -4.52 39.79
CA SER A 339 -75.66 -4.54 38.59
C SER A 339 -74.90 -4.65 37.26
N MET A 340 -73.59 -4.91 37.25
CA MET A 340 -72.96 -5.37 36.02
C MET A 340 -73.17 -6.88 35.91
N ASN A 341 -73.99 -7.30 34.95
CA ASN A 341 -74.10 -8.72 34.58
C ASN A 341 -72.70 -9.26 34.24
N ASP A 342 -72.42 -10.55 34.50
CA ASP A 342 -71.12 -11.16 34.14
C ASP A 342 -70.77 -10.98 32.64
N THR A 343 -71.78 -10.79 31.79
CA THR A 343 -71.64 -10.40 30.38
C THR A 343 -71.05 -9.01 30.20
N GLU A 344 -71.53 -7.99 30.93
CA GLU A 344 -71.02 -6.61 30.84
C GLU A 344 -69.59 -6.49 31.36
N TRP A 345 -69.23 -7.24 32.41
CA TRP A 345 -67.85 -7.29 32.89
C TRP A 345 -66.92 -8.01 31.90
N ASN A 346 -67.39 -9.09 31.25
CA ASN A 346 -66.62 -9.75 30.20
C ASN A 346 -66.38 -8.83 28.99
N GLU A 347 -67.36 -8.03 28.59
CA GLU A 347 -67.18 -7.00 27.56
C GLU A 347 -66.18 -5.93 27.99
N TYR A 348 -66.26 -5.47 29.24
CA TYR A 348 -65.30 -4.53 29.82
C TYR A 348 -63.86 -5.07 29.82
N ARG A 349 -63.68 -6.32 30.25
CA ARG A 349 -62.39 -7.03 30.27
C ARG A 349 -61.84 -7.21 28.86
N ASN A 350 -62.67 -7.63 27.91
CA ASN A 350 -62.28 -7.79 26.52
C ASN A 350 -61.85 -6.45 25.91
N GLY A 351 -62.55 -5.35 26.21
CA GLY A 351 -62.16 -4.00 25.77
C GLY A 351 -60.76 -3.60 26.25
N ARG A 352 -60.43 -3.85 27.52
CA ARG A 352 -59.10 -3.60 28.09
C ARG A 352 -58.01 -4.48 27.48
N PHE A 353 -58.33 -5.75 27.23
CA PHE A 353 -57.43 -6.69 26.56
C PHE A 353 -57.11 -6.23 25.12
N TYR A 354 -58.13 -5.85 24.34
CA TYR A 354 -57.93 -5.32 22.99
C TYR A 354 -57.10 -4.03 22.99
N PHE A 355 -57.34 -3.13 23.95
CA PHE A 355 -56.54 -1.92 24.09
C PHE A 355 -55.07 -2.21 24.42
N TYR A 356 -54.81 -3.16 25.31
CA TYR A 356 -53.46 -3.62 25.63
C TYR A 356 -52.74 -4.22 24.42
N CYS A 357 -53.43 -5.08 23.67
CA CYS A 357 -52.93 -5.63 22.40
C CYS A 357 -52.66 -4.53 21.36
N GLY A 358 -53.51 -3.51 21.30
CA GLY A 358 -53.32 -2.33 20.45
C GLY A 358 -52.04 -1.56 20.79
N ILE A 359 -51.79 -1.28 22.08
CA ILE A 359 -50.54 -0.64 22.53
C ILE A 359 -49.33 -1.52 22.22
N ALA A 360 -49.43 -2.84 22.42
CA ALA A 360 -48.35 -3.77 22.09
C ALA A 360 -47.99 -3.73 20.59
N LEU A 361 -48.99 -3.66 19.71
CA LEU A 361 -48.79 -3.54 18.27
C LEU A 361 -48.12 -2.20 17.91
N VAL A 362 -48.55 -1.09 18.52
CA VAL A 362 -47.92 0.22 18.33
C VAL A 362 -46.46 0.18 18.79
N LEU A 363 -46.17 -0.43 19.95
CA LEU A 363 -44.81 -0.59 20.46
C LEU A 363 -43.92 -1.39 19.49
N LEU A 364 -44.45 -2.48 18.92
CA LEU A 364 -43.74 -3.27 17.91
C LEU A 364 -43.40 -2.43 16.67
N ILE A 365 -44.37 -1.67 16.16
CA ILE A 365 -44.18 -0.79 14.98
C ILE A 365 -43.12 0.27 15.29
N LEU A 366 -43.20 0.92 16.46
CA LEU A 366 -42.22 1.93 16.88
C LEU A 366 -40.82 1.36 17.02
N ASN A 367 -40.68 0.14 17.55
CA ASN A 367 -39.39 -0.52 17.65
C ASN A 367 -38.77 -0.78 16.27
N LEU A 368 -39.56 -1.27 15.31
CA LEU A 368 -39.11 -1.47 13.93
C LEU A 368 -38.71 -0.14 13.27
N LEU A 369 -39.54 0.90 13.40
CA LEU A 369 -39.25 2.23 12.86
C LEU A 369 -37.95 2.81 13.43
N ARG A 370 -37.72 2.65 14.73
CA ARG A 370 -36.51 3.08 15.44
C ARG A 370 -35.24 2.40 14.90
N ILE A 371 -35.27 1.07 14.79
CA ILE A 371 -34.13 0.28 14.29
C ILE A 371 -33.81 0.65 12.83
N ILE A 372 -34.84 0.73 11.98
CA ILE A 372 -34.68 1.08 10.57
C ILE A 372 -34.10 2.49 10.42
N THR A 373 -34.65 3.46 11.15
CA THR A 373 -34.24 4.87 11.05
C THR A 373 -32.78 5.06 11.41
N ILE A 374 -32.30 4.49 12.52
CA ILE A 374 -30.88 4.58 12.90
C ILE A 374 -29.98 3.92 11.85
N LYS A 375 -30.35 2.73 11.37
CA LYS A 375 -29.53 2.02 10.37
C LYS A 375 -29.43 2.83 9.07
N VAL A 376 -30.53 3.45 8.64
CA VAL A 376 -30.55 4.32 7.46
C VAL A 376 -29.68 5.56 7.67
N ILE A 377 -29.76 6.23 8.83
CA ILE A 377 -28.91 7.39 9.17
C ILE A 377 -27.43 7.01 9.14
N CYS A 378 -27.05 5.92 9.80
CA CYS A 378 -25.65 5.49 9.89
C CYS A 378 -25.10 5.08 8.52
N LEU A 379 -25.88 4.32 7.74
CA LEU A 379 -25.49 3.89 6.39
C LEU A 379 -25.30 5.09 5.45
N HIS A 380 -26.19 6.09 5.51
CA HIS A 380 -26.04 7.29 4.71
C HIS A 380 -24.79 8.07 5.11
N SER A 381 -24.57 8.24 6.41
CA SER A 381 -23.40 8.95 6.95
C SER A 381 -22.09 8.28 6.54
N GLY A 382 -21.99 6.95 6.68
CA GLY A 382 -20.83 6.16 6.25
C GLY A 382 -20.55 6.30 4.75
N ARG A 383 -21.59 6.19 3.91
CA ARG A 383 -21.46 6.37 2.45
C ARG A 383 -21.01 7.78 2.06
N THR A 384 -21.58 8.82 2.68
CA THR A 384 -21.21 10.22 2.40
C THR A 384 -19.77 10.49 2.80
N LEU A 385 -19.36 10.05 4.00
CA LEU A 385 -17.99 10.19 4.48
C LEU A 385 -16.99 9.45 3.59
N HIS A 386 -17.28 8.21 3.21
CA HIS A 386 -16.44 7.45 2.28
C HIS A 386 -16.24 8.20 0.95
N ASN A 387 -17.34 8.66 0.34
CA ASN A 387 -17.28 9.37 -0.94
C ASN A 387 -16.53 10.71 -0.85
N LYS A 388 -16.73 11.45 0.25
CA LYS A 388 -16.05 12.72 0.51
C LYS A 388 -14.54 12.50 0.71
N MET A 389 -14.18 11.51 1.53
CA MET A 389 -12.80 11.09 1.76
C MET A 389 -12.12 10.67 0.45
N PHE A 390 -12.77 9.82 -0.35
CA PHE A 390 -12.25 9.37 -1.65
C PHE A 390 -12.03 10.53 -2.63
N LYS A 391 -13.03 11.42 -2.75
CA LYS A 391 -12.95 12.60 -3.63
C LYS A 391 -11.83 13.54 -3.22
N ARG A 392 -11.61 13.73 -1.91
CA ARG A 392 -10.54 14.57 -1.37
C ARG A 392 -9.16 13.93 -1.57
N LEU A 393 -9.05 12.62 -1.36
CA LEU A 393 -7.79 11.88 -1.53
C LEU A 393 -7.28 11.94 -2.98
N ILE A 394 -8.15 11.70 -3.97
CA ILE A 394 -7.75 11.72 -5.39
C ILE A 394 -7.19 13.09 -5.82
N ARG A 395 -7.68 14.16 -5.20
CA ARG A 395 -7.28 15.54 -5.49
C ARG A 395 -6.24 16.09 -4.52
N CYS A 396 -5.64 15.24 -3.68
CA CYS A 396 -4.58 15.64 -2.77
C CYS A 396 -3.25 15.80 -3.54
N PRO A 397 -2.39 16.77 -3.20
CA PRO A 397 -1.08 16.92 -3.85
C PRO A 397 -0.20 15.69 -3.67
N ILE A 398 0.72 15.46 -4.61
CA ILE A 398 1.57 14.27 -4.62
C ILE A 398 2.47 14.16 -3.37
N SER A 399 2.84 15.31 -2.80
CA SER A 399 3.61 15.39 -1.55
C SER A 399 2.94 14.67 -0.39
N PHE A 400 1.60 14.63 -0.34
CA PHE A 400 0.89 13.86 0.68
C PHE A 400 1.19 12.36 0.57
N PHE A 401 1.25 11.81 -0.64
CA PHE A 401 1.53 10.39 -0.89
C PHE A 401 3.00 10.03 -0.68
N ASP A 402 3.91 10.99 -0.85
CA ASP A 402 5.33 10.81 -0.57
C ASP A 402 5.63 10.85 0.94
N LEU A 403 4.88 11.66 1.70
CA LEU A 403 5.01 11.78 3.15
C LEU A 403 4.24 10.70 3.92
N ASN A 404 3.11 10.23 3.40
CA ASN A 404 2.26 9.26 4.09
C ASN A 404 2.38 7.87 3.46
N PRO A 405 2.80 6.85 4.23
CA PRO A 405 2.85 5.48 3.74
C PRO A 405 1.47 5.00 3.24
N ILE A 406 1.47 4.28 2.11
CA ILE A 406 0.24 3.74 1.48
C ILE A 406 -0.58 2.90 2.48
N GLY A 407 0.08 2.15 3.36
CA GLY A 407 -0.59 1.35 4.40
C GLY A 407 -1.44 2.19 5.37
N ARG A 408 -1.03 3.44 5.67
CA ARG A 408 -1.82 4.35 6.51
C ARG A 408 -3.12 4.74 5.82
N ILE A 409 -3.03 5.11 4.53
CA ILE A 409 -4.19 5.45 3.70
C ILE A 409 -5.13 4.24 3.59
N LEU A 410 -4.58 3.06 3.29
CA LEU A 410 -5.37 1.83 3.16
C LEU A 410 -6.10 1.46 4.46
N ASN A 411 -5.45 1.63 5.62
CA ASN A 411 -6.08 1.37 6.92
C ASN A 411 -7.29 2.28 7.17
N ARG A 412 -7.31 3.52 6.65
CA ARG A 412 -8.49 4.41 6.73
C ARG A 412 -9.66 3.88 5.90
N PHE A 413 -9.39 3.49 4.65
CA PHE A 413 -10.42 2.98 3.72
C PHE A 413 -10.93 1.58 4.07
N THR A 414 -10.14 0.79 4.79
CA THR A 414 -10.51 -0.59 5.16
C THR A 414 -11.01 -0.66 6.60
N LYS A 415 -10.13 -0.52 7.58
CA LYS A 415 -10.44 -0.73 9.00
C LYS A 415 -11.34 0.35 9.59
N ASP A 416 -11.01 1.62 9.39
CA ASP A 416 -11.79 2.71 10.00
C ASP A 416 -13.19 2.82 9.38
N ILE A 417 -13.31 2.67 8.06
CA ILE A 417 -14.62 2.55 7.39
C ILE A 417 -15.40 1.32 7.87
N ALA A 418 -14.76 0.14 7.99
CA ALA A 418 -15.44 -1.05 8.50
C ALA A 418 -15.96 -0.86 9.94
N ILE A 419 -15.24 -0.13 10.79
CA ILE A 419 -15.72 0.25 12.13
C ILE A 419 -16.98 1.11 12.03
N VAL A 420 -17.00 2.10 11.14
CA VAL A 420 -18.14 3.01 10.93
C VAL A 420 -19.35 2.29 10.34
N ASP A 421 -19.14 1.32 9.46
CA ASP A 421 -20.23 0.62 8.76
C ASP A 421 -20.76 -0.59 9.56
N GLU A 422 -19.89 -1.35 10.22
CA GLU A 422 -20.28 -2.58 10.92
C GLU A 422 -20.52 -2.37 12.41
N TYR A 423 -19.64 -1.68 13.14
CA TYR A 423 -19.66 -1.67 14.61
C TYR A 423 -20.38 -0.46 15.20
N LEU A 424 -20.17 0.72 14.61
CA LEU A 424 -20.76 1.98 15.08
C LEU A 424 -22.30 1.94 15.07
N PRO A 425 -23.01 1.40 14.06
CA PRO A 425 -24.47 1.41 14.06
C PRO A 425 -25.07 0.58 15.20
N TRP A 426 -24.50 -0.60 15.48
CA TRP A 426 -24.93 -1.43 16.62
C TRP A 426 -24.61 -0.74 17.95
N THR A 427 -23.41 -0.20 18.11
CA THR A 427 -22.99 0.47 19.35
C THR A 427 -23.84 1.71 19.63
N LEU A 428 -24.13 2.53 18.61
CA LEU A 428 -24.96 3.73 18.73
C LEU A 428 -26.42 3.36 19.04
N LEU A 429 -26.96 2.34 18.38
CA LEU A 429 -28.32 1.87 18.63
C LEU A 429 -28.46 1.34 20.06
N ASP A 430 -27.57 0.44 20.49
CA ASP A 430 -27.56 -0.12 21.84
C ASP A 430 -27.43 0.98 22.89
N PHE A 431 -26.55 1.96 22.67
CA PHE A 431 -26.37 3.08 23.58
C PHE A 431 -27.63 3.95 23.70
N LEU A 432 -28.22 4.37 22.58
CA LEU A 432 -29.42 5.21 22.59
C LEU A 432 -30.63 4.47 23.15
N GLU A 433 -30.76 3.18 22.85
CA GLU A 433 -31.81 2.33 23.41
C GLU A 433 -31.66 2.25 24.93
N CYS A 434 -30.51 1.83 25.43
CA CYS A 434 -30.30 1.66 26.86
C CYS A 434 -30.37 3.01 27.61
N LEU A 435 -29.88 4.10 27.00
CA LEU A 435 -30.02 5.45 27.57
C LEU A 435 -31.49 5.86 27.69
N SER A 436 -32.29 5.66 26.62
CA SER A 436 -33.71 5.99 26.63
C SER A 436 -34.49 5.18 27.68
N GLN A 437 -34.17 3.89 27.82
CA GLN A 437 -34.77 3.01 28.83
C GLN A 437 -34.40 3.45 30.25
N VAL A 438 -33.12 3.71 30.52
CA VAL A 438 -32.65 4.18 31.84
C VAL A 438 -33.34 5.49 32.23
N LEU A 439 -33.37 6.47 31.32
CA LEU A 439 -34.03 7.76 31.58
C LEU A 439 -35.53 7.58 31.82
N GLY A 440 -36.19 6.75 31.02
CA GLY A 440 -37.62 6.48 31.18
C GLY A 440 -37.96 5.78 32.49
N VAL A 441 -37.15 4.80 32.91
CA VAL A 441 -37.36 4.10 34.18
C VAL A 441 -37.09 5.02 35.37
N ILE A 442 -36.01 5.80 35.35
CA ILE A 442 -35.73 6.78 36.42
C ILE A 442 -36.86 7.82 36.50
N ALA A 443 -37.35 8.33 35.36
CA ALA A 443 -38.47 9.26 35.33
C ALA A 443 -39.74 8.67 35.95
N LEU A 444 -40.06 7.41 35.64
CA LEU A 444 -41.20 6.68 36.21
C LEU A 444 -41.06 6.49 37.73
N VAL A 445 -39.89 6.06 38.20
CA VAL A 445 -39.61 5.89 39.64
C VAL A 445 -39.73 7.21 40.39
N CYS A 446 -39.25 8.31 39.80
CA CYS A 446 -39.36 9.65 40.38
C CYS A 446 -40.79 10.20 40.34
N TRP A 447 -41.56 9.85 39.31
CA TRP A 447 -42.99 10.21 39.20
C TRP A 447 -43.82 9.51 40.27
N LEU A 448 -43.57 8.21 40.49
CA LEU A 448 -44.24 7.44 41.54
C LEU A 448 -43.78 7.88 42.93
N ASN A 449 -42.48 8.08 43.13
CA ASN A 449 -41.91 8.51 44.40
C ASN A 449 -40.93 9.69 44.21
N SER A 450 -41.39 10.89 44.52
CA SER A 450 -40.58 12.11 44.40
C SER A 450 -39.32 12.09 45.27
N TRP A 451 -39.31 11.35 46.39
CA TRP A 451 -38.14 11.23 47.26
C TRP A 451 -37.03 10.35 46.67
N SER A 452 -37.35 9.45 45.73
CA SER A 452 -36.37 8.62 45.02
C SER A 452 -35.46 9.42 44.07
N PHE A 453 -35.77 10.69 43.81
CA PHE A 453 -34.97 11.57 42.98
C PHE A 453 -33.59 11.87 43.57
N ILE A 454 -33.49 12.02 44.90
CA ILE A 454 -32.23 12.33 45.58
C ILE A 454 -31.21 11.18 45.43
N PRO A 455 -31.56 9.90 45.76
CA PRO A 455 -30.68 8.77 45.50
C PRO A 455 -30.29 8.62 44.02
N ALA A 456 -31.20 8.92 43.09
CA ALA A 456 -30.93 8.83 41.66
C ALA A 456 -29.81 9.81 41.24
N ILE A 457 -29.87 11.07 41.67
CA ILE A 457 -28.83 12.06 41.38
C ILE A 457 -27.48 11.62 41.96
N ILE A 458 -27.45 11.18 43.22
CA ILE A 458 -26.21 10.76 43.88
C ILE A 458 -25.58 9.58 43.13
N ALA A 459 -26.39 8.58 42.76
CA ALA A 459 -25.94 7.43 41.99
C ALA A 459 -25.40 7.84 40.61
N THR A 460 -26.10 8.73 39.89
CA THR A 460 -25.65 9.25 38.59
C THR A 460 -24.33 10.01 38.70
N ILE A 461 -24.16 10.89 39.69
CA ILE A 461 -22.90 11.62 39.89
C ILE A 461 -21.75 10.65 40.19
N GLY A 462 -21.97 9.69 41.10
CA GLY A 462 -20.97 8.66 41.43
C GLY A 462 -20.54 7.85 40.20
N MET A 463 -21.50 7.48 39.35
CA MET A 463 -21.24 6.77 38.09
C MET A 463 -20.45 7.63 37.11
N LEU A 464 -20.78 8.91 36.93
CA LEU A 464 -20.07 9.81 36.02
C LEU A 464 -18.61 10.02 36.43
N LEU A 465 -18.33 10.13 37.74
CA LEU A 465 -16.97 10.27 38.28
C LEU A 465 -16.12 9.01 38.00
N ILE A 466 -16.67 7.82 38.24
CA ILE A 466 -15.98 6.56 37.92
C ILE A 466 -15.81 6.40 36.41
N ARG A 467 -16.84 6.73 35.62
CA ARG A 467 -16.81 6.67 34.16
C ARG A 467 -15.67 7.51 33.60
N HIS A 468 -15.44 8.71 34.10
CA HIS A 468 -14.37 9.58 33.59
C HIS A 468 -12.98 8.91 33.67
N ARG A 469 -12.67 8.27 34.82
CA ARG A 469 -11.40 7.54 34.99
C ARG A 469 -11.35 6.25 34.16
N PHE A 470 -12.44 5.50 34.14
CA PHE A 470 -12.57 4.27 33.37
C PHE A 470 -12.40 4.51 31.86
N ALA A 471 -13.06 5.54 31.32
CA ALA A 471 -13.04 5.87 29.90
C ALA A 471 -11.63 6.24 29.44
N ARG A 472 -10.89 7.04 30.22
CA ARG A 472 -9.50 7.40 29.92
C ARG A 472 -8.61 6.15 29.83
N CYS A 473 -8.63 5.30 30.87
CA CYS A 473 -7.81 4.09 30.91
C CYS A 473 -8.19 3.10 29.78
N SER A 474 -9.49 2.90 29.55
CA SER A 474 -9.99 2.02 28.49
C SER A 474 -9.53 2.45 27.10
N ARG A 475 -9.59 3.76 26.80
CA ARG A 475 -9.11 4.33 25.53
C ARG A 475 -7.61 4.15 25.36
N ASP A 476 -6.83 4.47 26.37
CA ASP A 476 -5.36 4.37 26.31
C ASP A 476 -4.92 2.90 26.12
N LEU A 477 -5.56 1.95 26.82
CA LEU A 477 -5.31 0.52 26.64
C LEU A 477 -5.75 0.00 25.28
N LYS A 478 -6.90 0.45 24.76
CA LYS A 478 -7.39 0.06 23.44
C LYS A 478 -6.48 0.58 22.33
N ARG A 479 -5.93 1.78 22.52
CA ARG A 479 -4.91 2.35 21.64
C ARG A 479 -3.64 1.52 21.68
N LEU A 480 -3.15 1.18 22.87
CA LEU A 480 -1.96 0.34 23.04
C LEU A 480 -2.12 -0.99 22.28
N GLU A 481 -3.26 -1.68 22.44
CA GLU A 481 -3.57 -2.91 21.70
C GLU A 481 -3.56 -2.70 20.18
N SER A 482 -4.20 -1.62 19.69
CA SER A 482 -4.21 -1.37 18.25
C SER A 482 -2.80 -1.08 17.69
N THR A 483 -1.94 -0.40 18.45
CA THR A 483 -0.56 -0.11 18.04
C THR A 483 0.35 -1.33 18.09
N SER A 484 0.21 -2.18 19.12
CA SER A 484 0.99 -3.42 19.24
C SER A 484 0.64 -4.47 18.19
N ARG A 485 -0.56 -4.39 17.59
CA ARG A 485 -1.01 -5.35 16.59
C ARG A 485 -0.36 -5.17 15.21
N SER A 486 -0.01 -3.94 14.82
CA SER A 486 0.52 -3.67 13.47
C SER A 486 1.88 -4.35 13.20
N PRO A 487 2.87 -4.30 14.13
CA PRO A 487 4.15 -4.98 13.95
C PRO A 487 4.02 -6.48 13.67
N ILE A 488 3.01 -7.16 14.24
CA ILE A 488 2.76 -8.59 14.03
C ILE A 488 2.51 -8.89 12.54
N TYR A 489 1.65 -8.10 11.89
CA TYR A 489 1.36 -8.27 10.46
C TYR A 489 2.58 -7.92 9.60
N SER A 490 3.25 -6.80 9.88
CA SER A 490 4.45 -6.40 9.13
C SER A 490 5.58 -7.42 9.23
N TYR A 491 5.77 -8.01 10.42
CA TYR A 491 6.74 -9.07 10.64
C TYR A 491 6.36 -10.32 9.83
N LEU A 492 5.10 -10.76 9.93
CA LEU A 492 4.60 -11.92 9.18
C LEU A 492 4.78 -11.77 7.66
N THR A 493 4.41 -10.62 7.09
CA THR A 493 4.61 -10.34 5.65
C THR A 493 6.09 -10.37 5.28
N SER A 494 6.96 -9.78 6.11
CA SER A 494 8.41 -9.80 5.89
C SER A 494 8.97 -11.23 5.94
N THR A 495 8.51 -12.06 6.89
CA THR A 495 8.89 -13.47 7.03
C THR A 495 8.48 -14.28 5.79
N ILE A 496 7.29 -14.07 5.25
CA ILE A 496 6.81 -14.78 4.05
C ILE A 496 7.68 -14.45 2.83
N LEU A 497 7.98 -13.16 2.60
CA LEU A 497 8.85 -12.73 1.51
C LEU A 497 10.29 -13.25 1.65
N GLY A 498 10.78 -13.36 2.89
CA GLY A 498 12.13 -13.81 3.22
C GLY A 498 12.29 -15.30 3.48
N LEU A 499 11.25 -16.12 3.25
CA LEU A 499 11.20 -17.48 3.77
C LEU A 499 12.38 -18.35 3.32
N LYS A 500 12.79 -18.22 2.05
CA LYS A 500 13.95 -18.91 1.47
C LYS A 500 15.25 -18.56 2.21
N VAL A 501 15.41 -17.29 2.56
CA VAL A 501 16.56 -16.81 3.35
C VAL A 501 16.48 -17.39 4.75
N ILE A 502 15.35 -17.27 5.46
CA ILE A 502 15.20 -17.77 6.84
C ILE A 502 15.56 -19.26 6.95
N ARG A 503 15.08 -20.08 6.01
CA ARG A 503 15.37 -21.52 5.95
C ARG A 503 16.82 -21.83 5.64
N SER A 504 17.42 -21.14 4.67
CA SER A 504 18.85 -21.32 4.34
C SER A 504 19.78 -20.97 5.50
N TYR A 505 19.39 -20.01 6.36
CA TYR A 505 20.15 -19.64 7.54
C TYR A 505 19.81 -20.49 8.76
N HIS A 506 18.84 -21.41 8.70
CA HIS A 506 18.32 -22.15 9.86
C HIS A 506 17.93 -21.24 11.03
N ALA A 507 17.32 -20.10 10.72
CA ALA A 507 16.95 -19.05 11.68
C ALA A 507 15.46 -19.11 12.08
N GLU A 508 14.75 -20.21 11.77
CA GLU A 508 13.31 -20.33 11.99
C GLU A 508 12.94 -20.15 13.47
N LYS A 509 13.73 -20.74 14.38
CA LYS A 509 13.49 -20.63 15.83
C LYS A 509 13.64 -19.20 16.34
N THR A 510 14.65 -18.48 15.86
CA THR A 510 14.87 -17.07 16.22
C THR A 510 13.74 -16.18 15.69
N CYS A 511 13.30 -16.43 14.46
CA CYS A 511 12.16 -15.70 13.90
C CYS A 511 10.85 -16.00 14.66
N LEU A 512 10.65 -17.25 15.06
CA LEU A 512 9.48 -17.66 15.85
C LEU A 512 9.50 -17.02 17.25
N SER A 513 10.65 -16.97 17.94
CA SER A 513 10.74 -16.32 19.24
C SER A 513 10.44 -14.82 19.17
N GLU A 514 10.93 -14.13 18.14
CA GLU A 514 10.61 -12.71 17.92
C GLU A 514 9.12 -12.51 17.65
N PHE A 515 8.52 -13.36 16.80
CA PHE A 515 7.08 -13.32 16.53
C PHE A 515 6.25 -13.54 17.80
N PHE A 516 6.61 -14.51 18.64
CA PHE A 516 5.93 -14.74 19.91
C PHE A 516 6.08 -13.57 20.87
N SER A 517 7.24 -12.90 20.92
CA SER A 517 7.39 -11.67 21.73
C SER A 517 6.42 -10.59 21.29
N LEU A 518 6.29 -10.34 19.99
CA LEU A 518 5.34 -9.36 19.44
C LEU A 518 3.88 -9.74 19.75
N LEU A 519 3.56 -11.04 19.66
CA LEU A 519 2.24 -11.56 19.99
C LEU A 519 1.91 -11.41 21.49
N ASP A 520 2.88 -11.67 22.36
CA ASP A 520 2.74 -11.55 23.81
C ASP A 520 2.51 -10.11 24.23
N ASP A 521 3.23 -9.15 23.66
CA ASP A 521 3.04 -7.72 23.94
C ASP A 521 1.64 -7.25 23.56
N ASN A 522 1.14 -7.68 22.40
CA ASN A 522 -0.24 -7.41 22.01
C ASN A 522 -1.27 -8.11 22.91
N SER A 523 -1.01 -9.36 23.29
CA SER A 523 -1.87 -10.13 24.19
C SER A 523 -1.96 -9.50 25.57
N ARG A 524 -0.84 -8.99 26.11
CA ARG A 524 -0.79 -8.26 27.39
C ARG A 524 -1.66 -7.01 27.34
N ALA A 525 -1.53 -6.19 26.29
CA ALA A 525 -2.35 -4.99 26.12
C ALA A 525 -3.85 -5.33 26.03
N TYR A 526 -4.21 -6.36 25.24
CA TYR A 526 -5.58 -6.80 25.11
C TYR A 526 -6.16 -7.37 26.41
N TYR A 527 -5.37 -8.14 27.16
CA TYR A 527 -5.77 -8.67 28.46
C TYR A 527 -6.02 -7.55 29.49
N LEU A 528 -5.16 -6.53 29.53
CA LEU A 528 -5.37 -5.34 30.37
C LEU A 528 -6.66 -4.59 29.99
N PHE A 529 -6.97 -4.50 28.70
CA PHE A 529 -8.24 -3.94 28.23
C PHE A 529 -9.45 -4.76 28.70
N LEU A 530 -9.41 -6.09 28.60
CA LEU A 530 -10.49 -6.96 29.07
C LEU A 530 -10.72 -6.87 30.59
N THR A 531 -9.63 -6.90 31.37
CA THR A 531 -9.68 -6.81 32.83
C THR A 531 -10.17 -5.44 33.29
N THR A 532 -9.77 -4.35 32.63
CA THR A 532 -10.29 -3.00 32.88
C THR A 532 -11.80 -2.92 32.64
N ASN A 533 -12.31 -3.53 31.57
CA ASN A 533 -13.76 -3.64 31.32
C ASN A 533 -14.50 -4.40 32.42
N ARG A 534 -13.91 -5.47 32.96
CA ARG A 534 -14.49 -6.21 34.10
C ARG A 534 -14.48 -5.39 35.38
N TRP A 535 -13.39 -4.69 35.66
CA TRP A 535 -13.29 -3.78 36.81
C TRP A 535 -14.38 -2.71 36.77
N GLY A 536 -14.59 -2.07 35.61
CA GLY A 536 -15.64 -1.07 35.42
C GLY A 536 -17.04 -1.65 35.68
N ALA A 537 -17.37 -2.79 35.07
CA ALA A 537 -18.65 -3.48 35.25
C ALA A 537 -18.99 -3.71 36.73
N ILE A 538 -18.06 -4.31 37.49
CA ILE A 538 -18.27 -4.60 38.92
C ILE A 538 -18.56 -3.33 39.72
N ARG A 539 -17.84 -2.22 39.47
CA ARG A 539 -18.05 -0.96 40.20
C ARG A 539 -19.40 -0.32 39.90
N PHE A 540 -19.84 -0.35 38.64
CA PHE A 540 -21.16 0.16 38.26
C PHE A 540 -22.29 -0.70 38.83
N ASP A 541 -22.11 -2.02 38.89
CA ASP A 541 -23.08 -2.92 39.52
C ASP A 541 -23.24 -2.64 41.01
N TRP A 542 -22.14 -2.43 41.75
CA TRP A 542 -22.25 -2.07 43.17
C TRP A 542 -23.08 -0.80 43.40
N ILE A 543 -22.83 0.26 42.62
CA ILE A 543 -23.62 1.50 42.74
C ILE A 543 -25.10 1.25 42.40
N THR A 544 -25.36 0.44 41.37
CA THR A 544 -26.72 0.09 40.94
C THR A 544 -27.46 -0.71 42.01
N VAL A 545 -26.79 -1.68 42.65
CA VAL A 545 -27.35 -2.46 43.77
C VAL A 545 -27.69 -1.57 44.95
N PHE A 546 -26.78 -0.65 45.34
CA PHE A 546 -27.07 0.31 46.42
C PHE A 546 -28.24 1.23 46.07
N PHE A 547 -28.31 1.71 44.83
CA PHE A 547 -29.43 2.52 44.36
C PHE A 547 -30.77 1.77 44.46
N ILE A 548 -30.83 0.53 43.98
CA ILE A 548 -32.04 -0.31 44.06
C ILE A 548 -32.43 -0.57 45.52
N ALA A 549 -31.46 -0.88 46.39
CA ALA A 549 -31.72 -1.09 47.82
C ALA A 549 -32.33 0.14 48.49
N ILE A 550 -31.86 1.35 48.16
CA ILE A 550 -32.39 2.60 48.71
C ILE A 550 -33.81 2.86 48.17
N VAL A 551 -34.02 2.74 46.85
CA VAL A 551 -35.33 2.99 46.22
C VAL A 551 -36.40 2.02 46.74
N THR A 552 -36.06 0.74 46.86
CA THR A 552 -36.99 -0.27 47.38
C THR A 552 -37.29 -0.08 48.86
N SER A 553 -36.29 0.24 49.68
CA SER A 553 -36.48 0.56 51.11
C SER A 553 -37.36 1.80 51.30
N MET A 554 -37.13 2.85 50.51
CA MET A 554 -37.95 4.06 50.50
C MET A 554 -39.39 3.77 50.10
N ALA A 555 -39.62 3.00 49.03
CA ALA A 555 -40.96 2.60 48.61
C ALA A 555 -41.71 1.83 49.72
N LEU A 556 -41.01 0.96 50.45
CA LEU A 556 -41.56 0.21 51.58
C LEU A 556 -41.88 1.12 52.79
N ILE A 557 -40.98 2.04 53.14
CA ILE A 557 -41.21 3.00 54.23
C ILE A 557 -42.40 3.90 53.94
N VAL A 558 -42.53 4.41 52.71
CA VAL A 558 -43.64 5.27 52.32
C VAL A 558 -44.97 4.52 52.37
N ARG A 559 -44.99 3.22 52.06
CA ARG A 559 -46.18 2.37 52.25
C ARG A 559 -46.54 2.15 53.72
N ILE A 560 -45.54 2.01 54.59
CA ILE A 560 -45.77 1.84 56.04
C ILE A 560 -46.27 3.15 56.67
N THR A 561 -45.73 4.29 56.24
CA THR A 561 -46.01 5.63 56.81
C THR A 561 -47.21 6.35 56.17
N GLY A 562 -47.61 5.99 54.94
CA GLY A 562 -48.70 6.62 54.21
C GLY A 562 -49.60 5.64 53.44
N ARG A 563 -50.91 5.90 53.41
CA ARG A 563 -51.91 5.07 52.70
C ARG A 563 -52.02 5.32 51.18
N LEU A 564 -51.16 6.15 50.58
CA LEU A 564 -51.33 6.66 49.21
C LEU A 564 -50.85 5.74 48.09
N PHE A 565 -50.04 4.71 48.36
CA PHE A 565 -49.49 3.82 47.32
C PHE A 565 -50.31 2.53 47.22
N SER A 566 -50.79 2.14 46.03
CA SER A 566 -51.36 0.80 45.84
C SER A 566 -50.25 -0.27 45.89
N ALA A 567 -50.64 -1.52 46.17
CA ALA A 567 -49.73 -2.66 46.02
C ALA A 567 -49.20 -2.79 44.58
N ALA A 568 -50.01 -2.38 43.59
CA ALA A 568 -49.63 -2.36 42.18
C ALA A 568 -48.49 -1.37 41.89
N ASP A 569 -48.49 -0.19 42.51
CA ASP A 569 -47.46 0.85 42.29
C ASP A 569 -46.10 0.42 42.85
N ILE A 570 -46.10 -0.30 43.99
CA ILE A 570 -44.89 -0.86 44.61
C ILE A 570 -44.34 -1.99 43.75
N ALA A 571 -45.21 -2.89 43.27
CA ALA A 571 -44.81 -3.97 42.37
C ALA A 571 -44.20 -3.42 41.09
N LEU A 572 -44.83 -2.40 40.49
CA LEU A 572 -44.33 -1.73 39.30
C LEU A 572 -42.99 -1.03 39.55
N THR A 573 -42.84 -0.30 40.67
CA THR A 573 -41.57 0.32 41.07
C THR A 573 -40.46 -0.72 41.24
N LEU A 574 -40.77 -1.86 41.87
CA LEU A 574 -39.82 -2.95 42.08
C LEU A 574 -39.41 -3.62 40.77
N SER A 575 -40.37 -3.97 39.90
CA SER A 575 -40.11 -4.58 38.59
C SER A 575 -39.23 -3.69 37.72
N PHE A 576 -39.48 -2.38 37.69
CA PHE A 576 -38.67 -1.44 36.93
C PHE A 576 -37.30 -1.15 37.55
N SER A 577 -37.21 -1.09 38.88
CA SER A 577 -35.93 -0.96 39.57
C SER A 577 -35.03 -2.17 39.34
N LEU A 578 -35.61 -3.38 39.28
CA LEU A 578 -34.88 -4.60 38.92
C LEU A 578 -34.39 -4.57 37.48
N ASN A 579 -35.16 -4.00 36.53
CA ASN A 579 -34.69 -3.83 35.15
C ASN A 579 -33.48 -2.87 35.04
N LEU A 580 -33.34 -1.90 35.95
CA LEU A 580 -32.14 -1.04 35.97
C LEU A 580 -30.85 -1.82 36.30
N MET A 581 -30.98 -2.97 36.98
CA MET A 581 -29.86 -3.88 37.21
C MET A 581 -29.36 -4.40 35.85
N GLY A 582 -28.07 -4.27 35.58
CA GLY A 582 -27.49 -4.62 34.27
C GLY A 582 -27.65 -3.51 33.22
N LEU A 583 -28.84 -2.93 33.02
CA LEU A 583 -29.04 -1.86 32.02
C LEU A 583 -28.16 -0.64 32.30
N LEU A 584 -28.08 -0.19 33.55
CA LEU A 584 -27.37 1.04 33.90
C LEU A 584 -25.85 0.91 33.70
N GLN A 585 -25.25 -0.21 34.13
CA GLN A 585 -23.83 -0.47 33.88
C GLN A 585 -23.54 -0.67 32.39
N TRP A 586 -24.48 -1.30 31.66
CA TRP A 586 -24.35 -1.53 30.23
C TRP A 586 -24.38 -0.21 29.46
N THR A 587 -25.31 0.70 29.76
CA THR A 587 -25.37 2.06 29.18
C THR A 587 -24.05 2.80 29.34
N ILE A 588 -23.45 2.76 30.54
CA ILE A 588 -22.17 3.45 30.80
C ILE A 588 -21.04 2.81 29.97
N ARG A 589 -20.96 1.48 29.92
CA ARG A 589 -19.95 0.79 29.10
C ARG A 589 -20.14 1.07 27.61
N GLN A 590 -21.37 1.06 27.12
CA GLN A 590 -21.70 1.39 25.74
C GLN A 590 -21.37 2.85 25.40
N SER A 591 -21.50 3.79 26.35
CA SER A 591 -21.05 5.17 26.12
C SER A 591 -19.54 5.27 25.83
N VAL A 592 -18.73 4.47 26.53
CA VAL A 592 -17.27 4.42 26.33
C VAL A 592 -16.93 3.70 25.03
N GLN A 593 -17.68 2.65 24.70
CA GLN A 593 -17.53 1.95 23.44
C GLN A 593 -17.86 2.87 22.25
N LEU A 594 -18.94 3.65 22.35
CA LEU A 594 -19.33 4.63 21.33
C LEU A 594 -18.24 5.69 21.14
N GLU A 595 -17.71 6.26 22.23
CA GLU A 595 -16.57 7.19 22.16
C GLU A 595 -15.34 6.56 21.52
N THR A 596 -15.08 5.28 21.80
CA THR A 596 -13.96 4.53 21.19
C THR A 596 -14.15 4.37 19.69
N GLN A 597 -15.34 3.98 19.22
CA GLN A 597 -15.59 3.82 17.78
C GLN A 597 -15.61 5.16 17.03
N MET A 598 -16.00 6.24 17.68
CA MET A 598 -15.99 7.59 17.09
C MET A 598 -14.57 8.11 16.80
N THR A 599 -13.52 7.53 17.40
CA THR A 599 -12.14 7.85 17.03
C THR A 599 -11.82 7.49 15.57
N SER A 600 -12.45 6.46 15.01
CA SER A 600 -12.34 6.14 13.58
C SER A 600 -13.02 7.18 12.71
N VAL A 601 -14.16 7.74 13.15
CA VAL A 601 -14.83 8.85 12.45
C VAL A 601 -13.97 10.11 12.46
N GLU A 602 -13.36 10.45 13.59
CA GLU A 602 -12.42 11.57 13.73
C GLU A 602 -11.26 11.46 12.72
N ARG A 603 -10.64 10.29 12.63
CA ARG A 603 -9.58 9.99 11.65
C ARG A 603 -10.04 10.07 10.19
N ILE A 604 -11.28 9.69 9.90
CA ILE A 604 -11.87 9.83 8.55
C ILE A 604 -12.11 11.32 8.24
N LEU A 605 -12.55 12.11 9.22
CA LEU A 605 -12.76 13.55 9.05
C LEU A 605 -11.46 14.30 8.77
N GLU A 606 -10.33 13.88 9.34
CA GLU A 606 -8.99 14.39 8.96
C GLU A 606 -8.76 14.24 7.44
N TYR A 607 -9.11 13.08 6.88
CA TYR A 607 -8.95 12.83 5.43
C TYR A 607 -9.97 13.61 4.59
N CYS A 608 -11.17 13.87 5.13
CA CYS A 608 -12.14 14.76 4.50
C CYS A 608 -11.69 16.22 4.47
N ALA A 609 -10.76 16.61 5.34
CA ALA A 609 -10.21 17.95 5.47
C ALA A 609 -8.84 18.12 4.76
N LEU A 610 -8.36 17.12 4.03
CA LEU A 610 -7.08 17.22 3.31
C LEU A 610 -7.03 18.39 2.35
N ASP A 611 -5.85 19.02 2.31
CA ASP A 611 -5.51 20.02 1.32
C ASP A 611 -5.70 19.47 -0.09
N GLN A 612 -6.17 20.34 -0.98
CA GLN A 612 -6.51 19.97 -2.35
C GLN A 612 -5.55 20.65 -3.30
N GLU A 613 -5.23 19.95 -4.38
CA GLU A 613 -4.62 20.57 -5.55
C GLU A 613 -5.49 21.73 -6.06
N PRO A 614 -4.86 22.71 -6.75
CA PRO A 614 -5.57 23.76 -7.48
C PRO A 614 -6.76 23.23 -8.30
N PRO A 615 -7.77 24.08 -8.58
CA PRO A 615 -8.96 23.65 -9.30
C PRO A 615 -8.61 22.97 -10.64
N ALA A 616 -9.18 21.79 -10.85
CA ALA A 616 -9.00 21.01 -12.08
C ALA A 616 -9.46 21.79 -13.32
N GLN A 617 -10.54 22.58 -13.18
CA GLN A 617 -11.08 23.45 -14.22
C GLN A 617 -11.24 24.86 -13.69
N VAL A 618 -10.86 25.85 -14.50
CA VAL A 618 -11.02 27.29 -14.19
C VAL A 618 -12.25 27.82 -14.93
N SER A 619 -12.76 28.97 -14.48
CA SER A 619 -13.86 29.70 -15.13
C SER A 619 -13.64 29.82 -16.65
N PRO A 620 -14.70 29.79 -17.48
CA PRO A 620 -14.57 29.83 -18.94
C PRO A 620 -13.72 30.97 -19.49
N LYS A 621 -13.67 32.11 -18.79
CA LYS A 621 -12.86 33.29 -19.16
C LYS A 621 -11.35 33.06 -19.16
N HIS A 622 -10.86 32.09 -18.39
CA HIS A 622 -9.44 31.77 -18.24
C HIS A 622 -9.07 30.43 -18.89
N ARG A 623 -9.97 29.83 -19.69
CA ARG A 623 -9.66 28.61 -20.42
C ARG A 623 -8.84 28.94 -21.66
N PRO A 624 -7.76 28.18 -21.93
CA PRO A 624 -7.01 28.35 -23.15
C PRO A 624 -7.86 27.94 -24.37
N PRO A 625 -7.53 28.43 -25.57
CA PRO A 625 -8.17 28.02 -26.82
C PRO A 625 -8.19 26.50 -26.99
N THR A 626 -9.16 25.95 -27.73
CA THR A 626 -9.29 24.48 -27.93
C THR A 626 -8.07 23.85 -28.61
N ASN A 627 -7.37 24.61 -29.45
CA ASN A 627 -6.17 24.19 -30.19
C ASN A 627 -4.84 24.41 -29.45
N TRP A 628 -4.85 25.03 -28.26
CA TRP A 628 -3.64 25.20 -27.47
C TRP A 628 -3.11 23.84 -26.95
N PRO A 629 -1.82 23.65 -26.69
CA PRO A 629 -0.73 24.41 -27.28
C PRO A 629 -0.67 24.19 -28.80
N SER A 630 -0.53 25.29 -29.53
CA SER A 630 -0.46 25.32 -31.00
C SER A 630 0.94 24.95 -31.49
N HIS A 631 1.96 25.51 -30.83
CA HIS A 631 3.37 25.39 -31.23
C HIS A 631 4.16 24.53 -30.23
N GLY A 632 3.91 24.69 -28.93
CA GLY A 632 4.61 23.95 -27.87
C GLY A 632 5.90 24.63 -27.42
N GLU A 633 5.96 25.97 -27.48
CA GLU A 633 7.05 26.77 -26.91
C GLU A 633 6.91 26.82 -25.39
N ILE A 634 8.02 26.68 -24.65
CA ILE A 634 8.04 26.70 -23.18
C ILE A 634 9.05 27.74 -22.69
N ILE A 635 8.60 28.69 -21.87
CA ILE A 635 9.42 29.77 -21.32
C ILE A 635 9.40 29.69 -19.80
N PHE A 636 10.59 29.59 -19.20
CA PHE A 636 10.82 29.69 -17.75
C PHE A 636 11.38 31.07 -17.42
N GLU A 637 10.73 31.79 -16.51
CA GLU A 637 11.17 33.12 -16.05
C GLU A 637 11.40 33.12 -14.54
N ASN A 638 12.67 33.07 -14.12
CA ASN A 638 13.15 33.13 -12.74
C ASN A 638 12.43 32.15 -11.78
N VAL A 639 12.25 30.91 -12.24
CA VAL A 639 11.46 29.90 -11.56
C VAL A 639 12.19 29.36 -10.32
N CYS A 640 11.53 29.46 -9.16
CA CYS A 640 11.93 28.84 -7.90
C CYS A 640 10.82 27.91 -7.41
N MET A 641 11.15 26.64 -7.16
CA MET A 641 10.18 25.61 -6.78
C MET A 641 10.59 24.89 -5.50
N SER A 642 9.59 24.60 -4.66
CA SER A 642 9.68 23.75 -3.48
C SER A 642 8.70 22.58 -3.59
N HIS A 643 9.01 21.48 -2.89
CA HIS A 643 8.11 20.34 -2.72
C HIS A 643 7.08 20.55 -1.59
N SER A 644 7.31 21.52 -0.70
CA SER A 644 6.43 21.86 0.41
C SER A 644 5.97 23.33 0.34
N ASN A 645 4.76 23.57 0.81
CA ASN A 645 4.15 24.90 0.89
C ASN A 645 4.57 25.67 2.15
N GLU A 646 5.43 25.08 2.96
CA GLU A 646 5.98 25.73 4.14
C GLU A 646 6.93 26.87 3.74
N PRO A 647 6.85 28.03 4.40
CA PRO A 647 7.64 29.22 4.05
C PRO A 647 9.17 29.00 4.14
N ASP A 648 9.62 28.06 4.98
CA ASP A 648 11.05 27.73 5.18
C ASP A 648 11.48 26.44 4.46
N ALA A 649 10.66 25.90 3.55
CA ALA A 649 10.99 24.66 2.87
C ALA A 649 12.20 24.82 1.93
N PRO A 650 13.11 23.81 1.87
CA PRO A 650 14.27 23.87 1.00
C PRO A 650 13.86 23.92 -0.47
N LEU A 651 14.46 24.84 -1.22
CA LEU A 651 14.25 24.99 -2.65
C LEU A 651 14.82 23.78 -3.40
N ALA A 652 13.98 23.14 -4.21
CA ALA A 652 14.40 22.08 -5.11
C ALA A 652 14.96 22.63 -6.42
N LEU A 653 14.44 23.76 -6.88
CA LEU A 653 14.93 24.51 -8.03
C LEU A 653 15.15 25.98 -7.67
N TYR A 654 16.25 26.54 -8.15
CA TYR A 654 16.67 27.91 -7.85
C TYR A 654 16.92 28.69 -9.14
N ASN A 655 16.14 29.76 -9.32
CA ASN A 655 16.30 30.79 -10.35
C ASN A 655 16.49 30.23 -11.78
N ILE A 656 15.56 29.37 -12.22
CA ILE A 656 15.62 28.80 -13.57
C ILE A 656 15.01 29.77 -14.59
N SER A 657 15.84 30.20 -15.54
CA SER A 657 15.46 31.08 -16.66
C SER A 657 15.98 30.53 -17.98
N LEU A 658 15.09 29.99 -18.82
CA LEU A 658 15.43 29.43 -20.12
C LEU A 658 14.21 29.40 -21.05
N THR A 659 14.47 29.36 -22.36
CA THR A 659 13.45 29.25 -23.41
C THR A 659 13.69 28.02 -24.26
N ILE A 660 12.65 27.21 -24.45
CA ILE A 660 12.61 26.02 -25.30
C ILE A 660 11.70 26.32 -26.49
N GLN A 661 12.26 26.25 -27.68
CA GLN A 661 11.59 26.56 -28.94
C GLN A 661 10.58 25.46 -29.32
N ALA A 662 9.60 25.83 -30.14
CA ALA A 662 8.60 24.89 -30.62
C ALA A 662 9.22 23.79 -31.51
N GLY A 663 8.95 22.53 -31.20
CA GLY A 663 9.50 21.38 -31.93
C GLY A 663 10.95 21.03 -31.58
N GLU A 664 11.54 21.73 -30.60
CA GLU A 664 12.91 21.50 -30.14
C GLU A 664 13.00 20.26 -29.24
N LYS A 665 14.07 19.48 -29.40
CA LYS A 665 14.38 18.32 -28.58
C LYS A 665 15.45 18.67 -27.56
N ILE A 666 15.11 18.58 -26.28
CA ILE A 666 15.98 18.93 -25.17
C ILE A 666 16.35 17.68 -24.37
N GLY A 667 17.65 17.41 -24.26
CA GLY A 667 18.19 16.38 -23.38
C GLY A 667 18.52 16.97 -22.00
N ILE A 668 17.96 16.42 -20.92
CA ILE A 668 18.18 16.90 -19.55
C ILE A 668 19.10 15.91 -18.81
N VAL A 669 20.26 16.39 -18.38
CA VAL A 669 21.31 15.61 -17.72
C VAL A 669 21.75 16.23 -16.40
N GLY A 670 22.28 15.41 -15.50
CA GLY A 670 22.73 15.85 -14.19
C GLY A 670 22.84 14.69 -13.21
N ARG A 671 23.57 14.87 -12.11
CA ARG A 671 23.69 13.85 -11.06
C ARG A 671 22.34 13.53 -10.41
N THR A 672 22.26 12.41 -9.70
CA THR A 672 21.10 12.11 -8.84
C THR A 672 20.95 13.22 -7.79
N GLY A 673 19.74 13.72 -7.58
CA GLY A 673 19.48 14.86 -6.69
C GLY A 673 19.74 16.24 -7.29
N ALA A 674 20.12 16.35 -8.56
CA ALA A 674 20.39 17.65 -9.21
C ALA A 674 19.13 18.50 -9.52
N GLY A 675 17.92 17.96 -9.34
CA GLY A 675 16.65 18.64 -9.62
C GLY A 675 15.96 18.25 -10.94
N LYS A 676 16.41 17.20 -11.64
CA LYS A 676 15.84 16.79 -12.95
C LYS A 676 14.35 16.46 -12.90
N SER A 677 13.93 15.58 -11.98
CA SER A 677 12.51 15.22 -11.82
C SER A 677 11.69 16.39 -11.30
N SER A 678 12.25 17.20 -10.39
CA SER A 678 11.62 18.43 -9.91
C SER A 678 11.37 19.42 -11.05
N PHE A 679 12.28 19.54 -12.02
CA PHE A 679 12.10 20.36 -13.22
C PHE A 679 10.88 19.90 -14.04
N ILE A 680 10.73 18.60 -14.32
CA ILE A 680 9.52 18.08 -14.99
C ILE A 680 8.25 18.38 -14.18
N GLN A 681 8.30 18.19 -12.86
CA GLN A 681 7.14 18.40 -11.99
C GLN A 681 6.59 19.83 -12.06
N THR A 682 7.42 20.83 -12.37
CA THR A 682 6.95 22.21 -12.58
C THR A 682 6.02 22.35 -13.78
N ILE A 683 6.30 21.65 -14.88
CA ILE A 683 5.49 21.67 -16.12
C ILE A 683 4.10 21.07 -15.87
N PHE A 684 4.03 20.00 -15.06
CA PHE A 684 2.76 19.37 -14.67
C PHE A 684 2.04 20.04 -13.50
N ARG A 685 2.61 21.15 -12.99
CA ARG A 685 2.14 21.89 -11.79
C ARG A 685 1.91 20.97 -10.59
N MET A 686 2.86 20.06 -10.36
CA MET A 686 2.87 19.16 -9.20
C MET A 686 3.65 19.75 -8.02
N GLY A 687 4.61 20.65 -8.29
CA GLY A 687 5.32 21.43 -7.29
C GLY A 687 4.74 22.82 -7.08
N THR A 688 5.07 23.46 -5.96
CA THR A 688 4.67 24.84 -5.70
C THR A 688 5.76 25.82 -6.07
N LEU A 689 5.37 26.77 -6.92
CA LEU A 689 6.21 27.86 -7.36
C LEU A 689 6.19 28.94 -6.28
N ILE A 690 7.36 29.23 -5.72
CA ILE A 690 7.54 30.31 -4.73
C ILE A 690 7.78 31.64 -5.46
N ASN A 691 8.53 31.59 -6.56
CA ASN A 691 8.83 32.76 -7.38
C ASN A 691 8.94 32.36 -8.87
N GLY A 692 8.77 33.34 -9.75
CA GLY A 692 8.82 33.17 -11.19
C GLY A 692 7.52 32.64 -11.81
N GLN A 693 7.54 32.49 -13.14
CA GLN A 693 6.39 32.01 -13.91
C GLN A 693 6.84 31.10 -15.06
N ILE A 694 5.94 30.21 -15.49
CA ILE A 694 6.16 29.30 -16.61
C ILE A 694 5.08 29.57 -17.64
N LYS A 695 5.47 29.88 -18.88
CA LYS A 695 4.55 30.13 -19.98
C LYS A 695 4.65 29.03 -21.03
N ILE A 696 3.51 28.59 -21.54
CA ILE A 696 3.42 27.69 -22.70
C ILE A 696 2.65 28.41 -23.80
N ASP A 697 3.28 28.61 -24.96
CA ASP A 697 2.78 29.45 -26.06
C ASP A 697 2.31 30.84 -25.56
N ASN A 698 3.15 31.51 -24.76
CA ASN A 698 2.88 32.81 -24.11
C ASN A 698 1.71 32.87 -23.11
N ILE A 699 1.11 31.73 -22.75
CA ILE A 699 0.06 31.64 -21.72
C ILE A 699 0.69 31.14 -20.42
N ASP A 700 0.53 31.89 -19.32
CA ASP A 700 0.98 31.47 -18.00
C ASP A 700 0.14 30.28 -17.49
N ILE A 701 0.83 29.17 -17.22
CA ILE A 701 0.21 27.92 -16.78
C ILE A 701 -0.42 28.04 -15.39
N SER A 702 -0.02 29.03 -14.57
CA SER A 702 -0.58 29.26 -13.24
C SER A 702 -2.08 29.54 -13.28
N THR A 703 -2.54 30.19 -14.36
CA THR A 703 -3.92 30.64 -14.58
C THR A 703 -4.84 29.57 -15.22
N VAL A 704 -4.25 28.52 -15.79
CA VAL A 704 -4.98 27.47 -16.53
C VAL A 704 -5.40 26.33 -15.58
N GLY A 705 -6.48 25.61 -15.90
CA GLY A 705 -6.91 24.44 -15.11
C GLY A 705 -5.96 23.25 -15.26
N LEU A 706 -5.78 22.47 -14.19
CA LEU A 706 -4.89 21.29 -14.22
C LEU A 706 -5.34 20.24 -15.23
N ASP A 707 -6.65 20.03 -15.43
CA ASP A 707 -7.17 19.08 -16.42
C ASP A 707 -6.79 19.51 -17.83
N ASP A 708 -6.87 20.81 -18.14
CA ASP A 708 -6.58 21.34 -19.47
C ASP A 708 -5.09 21.18 -19.80
N ILE A 709 -4.19 21.44 -18.84
CA ILE A 709 -2.74 21.24 -19.01
C ILE A 709 -2.41 19.75 -19.14
N ARG A 710 -2.81 18.95 -18.14
CA ARG A 710 -2.42 17.53 -18.01
C ARG A 710 -3.04 16.67 -19.12
N ARG A 711 -4.15 17.08 -19.75
CA ARG A 711 -4.71 16.42 -20.95
C ARG A 711 -4.00 16.76 -22.26
N ARG A 712 -3.16 17.80 -22.30
CA ARG A 712 -2.51 18.27 -23.54
C ARG A 712 -1.00 18.03 -23.59
N ILE A 713 -0.40 17.63 -22.46
CA ILE A 713 0.99 17.20 -22.34
C ILE A 713 1.02 15.68 -22.15
N SER A 714 1.89 14.96 -22.87
CA SER A 714 2.11 13.52 -22.67
C SER A 714 3.38 13.28 -21.88
N ILE A 715 3.36 12.23 -21.04
CA ILE A 715 4.52 11.75 -20.31
C ILE A 715 4.72 10.26 -20.57
N ILE A 716 5.96 9.85 -20.76
CA ILE A 716 6.39 8.46 -20.72
C ILE A 716 7.22 8.32 -19.44
N PRO A 717 6.68 7.67 -18.38
CA PRO A 717 7.36 7.56 -17.10
C PRO A 717 8.49 6.53 -17.13
N GLN A 718 9.42 6.66 -16.18
CA GLN A 718 10.52 5.71 -15.96
C GLN A 718 9.98 4.30 -15.69
N ASP A 719 9.02 4.20 -14.75
CA ASP A 719 8.34 2.96 -14.40
C ASP A 719 6.96 2.90 -15.07
N PRO A 720 6.76 2.04 -16.10
CA PRO A 720 5.50 1.96 -16.81
C PRO A 720 4.44 1.25 -15.95
N VAL A 721 3.45 2.01 -15.47
CA VAL A 721 2.33 1.47 -14.69
C VAL A 721 1.14 1.15 -15.60
N LEU A 722 0.69 -0.10 -15.52
CA LEU A 722 -0.56 -0.57 -16.12
C LEU A 722 -1.56 -0.91 -15.03
N PHE A 723 -2.81 -0.59 -15.27
CA PHE A 723 -3.91 -0.91 -14.37
C PHE A 723 -4.48 -2.28 -14.70
N THR A 724 -5.01 -2.96 -13.70
CA THR A 724 -5.74 -4.21 -13.89
C THR A 724 -6.98 -3.94 -14.74
N GLY A 725 -7.14 -4.64 -15.86
CA GLY A 725 -8.18 -4.37 -16.85
C GLY A 725 -7.85 -4.95 -18.22
N THR A 726 -8.43 -4.42 -19.30
CA THR A 726 -8.08 -4.84 -20.66
C THR A 726 -6.96 -3.98 -21.24
N ILE A 727 -6.26 -4.48 -22.28
CA ILE A 727 -5.33 -3.67 -23.09
C ILE A 727 -6.03 -2.42 -23.61
N ARG A 728 -7.26 -2.55 -24.11
CA ARG A 728 -8.10 -1.42 -24.54
C ARG A 728 -8.27 -0.38 -23.45
N SER A 729 -8.72 -0.79 -22.26
CA SER A 729 -8.97 0.15 -21.14
C SER A 729 -7.68 0.81 -20.64
N ASN A 730 -6.54 0.14 -20.79
CA ASN A 730 -5.24 0.71 -20.47
C ASN A 730 -4.81 1.75 -21.50
N LEU A 731 -5.11 1.57 -22.79
CA LEU A 731 -4.79 2.54 -23.85
C LEU A 731 -5.75 3.73 -23.87
N ASP A 732 -7.04 3.46 -23.65
CA ASP A 732 -8.11 4.45 -23.61
C ASP A 732 -9.16 4.09 -22.55
N GLN A 733 -9.02 4.70 -21.37
CA GLN A 733 -9.94 4.49 -20.26
C GLN A 733 -11.30 5.17 -20.47
N PHE A 734 -11.35 6.25 -21.26
CA PHE A 734 -12.53 7.10 -21.41
C PHE A 734 -13.38 6.75 -22.65
N GLY A 735 -12.86 5.90 -23.54
CA GLY A 735 -13.55 5.53 -24.78
C GLY A 735 -13.60 6.67 -25.80
N ASN A 736 -12.59 7.56 -25.79
CA ASN A 736 -12.49 8.68 -26.70
C ASN A 736 -12.01 8.26 -28.11
N TYR A 737 -11.38 7.09 -28.24
CA TYR A 737 -10.75 6.63 -29.49
C TYR A 737 -11.42 5.38 -30.05
N SER A 738 -11.51 5.33 -31.38
CA SER A 738 -11.99 4.14 -32.09
C SER A 738 -10.97 3.01 -32.06
N ASP A 739 -11.43 1.75 -32.20
CA ASP A 739 -10.56 0.58 -32.27
C ASP A 739 -9.55 0.68 -33.42
N VAL A 740 -9.94 1.31 -34.53
CA VAL A 740 -9.07 1.55 -35.68
C VAL A 740 -7.89 2.45 -35.30
N GLU A 741 -8.14 3.52 -34.56
CA GLU A 741 -7.08 4.42 -34.08
C GLU A 741 -6.15 3.73 -33.08
N ILE A 742 -6.71 2.88 -32.21
CA ILE A 742 -5.95 2.10 -31.24
C ILE A 742 -5.06 1.07 -31.93
N TRP A 743 -5.59 0.34 -32.91
CA TRP A 743 -4.81 -0.60 -33.72
C TRP A 743 -3.71 0.09 -34.50
N HIS A 744 -3.99 1.25 -35.09
CA HIS A 744 -2.98 2.05 -35.78
C HIS A 744 -1.89 2.57 -34.82
N ALA A 745 -2.24 2.92 -33.58
CA ALA A 745 -1.26 3.28 -32.56
C ALA A 745 -0.40 2.06 -32.15
N LEU A 746 -1.00 0.88 -31.98
CA LEU A 746 -0.28 -0.37 -31.69
C LEU A 746 0.64 -0.82 -32.83
N GLU A 747 0.24 -0.58 -34.07
CA GLU A 747 1.04 -0.84 -35.26
C GLU A 747 2.31 0.02 -35.30
N LYS A 748 2.17 1.31 -34.99
CA LYS A 748 3.28 2.27 -34.94
C LYS A 748 4.33 1.96 -33.87
N VAL A 749 3.94 1.24 -32.81
CA VAL A 749 4.85 0.76 -31.76
C VAL A 749 5.19 -0.73 -31.90
N GLN A 750 4.84 -1.35 -33.03
CA GLN A 750 5.10 -2.76 -33.34
C GLN A 750 4.54 -3.78 -32.32
N LEU A 751 3.54 -3.40 -31.53
CA LEU A 751 2.85 -4.31 -30.59
C LEU A 751 1.66 -5.05 -31.21
N LYS A 752 1.27 -4.71 -32.45
CA LYS A 752 0.09 -5.30 -33.12
C LYS A 752 0.12 -6.83 -33.15
N ARG A 753 1.25 -7.43 -33.56
CA ARG A 753 1.42 -8.90 -33.60
C ARG A 753 1.29 -9.56 -32.23
N LEU A 754 1.88 -8.95 -31.20
CA LEU A 754 1.77 -9.46 -29.83
C LEU A 754 0.30 -9.51 -29.38
N VAL A 755 -0.44 -8.42 -29.63
CA VAL A 755 -1.84 -8.33 -29.22
C VAL A 755 -2.73 -9.26 -30.04
N THR A 756 -2.51 -9.39 -31.35
CA THR A 756 -3.34 -10.25 -32.23
C THR A 756 -3.02 -11.73 -32.10
N ASP A 757 -1.75 -12.11 -32.11
CA ASP A 757 -1.31 -13.49 -32.32
C ASP A 757 -1.01 -14.23 -31.01
N VAL A 758 -0.57 -13.51 -29.97
CA VAL A 758 -0.10 -14.10 -28.71
C VAL A 758 -1.12 -13.97 -27.59
N MET A 759 -1.90 -12.88 -27.55
CA MET A 759 -2.85 -12.66 -26.46
C MET A 759 -4.24 -13.23 -26.79
N PRO A 760 -4.83 -14.04 -25.90
CA PRO A 760 -6.20 -14.51 -26.08
C PRO A 760 -7.15 -13.32 -25.95
N ASN A 761 -7.90 -13.03 -27.02
CA ASN A 761 -8.90 -11.95 -27.14
C ASN A 761 -8.40 -10.55 -27.57
N GLY A 762 -7.21 -10.40 -28.13
CA GLY A 762 -6.78 -9.14 -28.76
C GLY A 762 -6.81 -7.93 -27.82
N LEU A 763 -7.52 -6.86 -28.22
CA LEU A 763 -7.68 -5.65 -27.38
C LEU A 763 -8.41 -5.91 -26.05
N HIS A 764 -9.18 -6.98 -25.96
CA HIS A 764 -9.92 -7.37 -24.75
C HIS A 764 -9.12 -8.33 -23.85
N SER A 765 -7.87 -8.63 -24.20
CA SER A 765 -6.98 -9.41 -23.35
C SER A 765 -6.75 -8.73 -22.00
N PHE A 766 -6.77 -9.54 -20.95
CA PHE A 766 -6.65 -9.07 -19.58
C PHE A 766 -5.20 -8.77 -19.22
N VAL A 767 -5.00 -7.62 -18.57
CA VAL A 767 -3.75 -7.15 -18.00
C VAL A 767 -3.83 -7.37 -16.49
N SER A 768 -2.92 -8.19 -15.97
CA SER A 768 -2.82 -8.50 -14.55
C SER A 768 -2.29 -7.30 -13.75
N GLU A 769 -2.31 -7.39 -12.41
CA GLU A 769 -1.84 -6.32 -11.52
C GLU A 769 -0.43 -5.83 -11.90
N GLY A 770 -0.30 -4.51 -12.11
CA GLY A 770 0.95 -3.87 -12.54
C GLY A 770 1.46 -4.34 -13.92
N GLY A 771 0.63 -5.05 -14.70
CA GLY A 771 1.01 -5.67 -15.97
C GLY A 771 2.00 -6.82 -15.80
N SER A 772 1.94 -7.60 -14.73
CA SER A 772 2.89 -8.72 -14.49
C SER A 772 2.98 -9.75 -15.62
N ASN A 773 1.97 -9.81 -16.51
CA ASN A 773 1.96 -10.65 -17.70
C ASN A 773 2.67 -10.05 -18.93
N LEU A 774 3.24 -8.85 -18.82
CA LEU A 774 3.96 -8.16 -19.88
C LEU A 774 5.41 -7.90 -19.46
N SER A 775 6.33 -8.01 -20.43
CA SER A 775 7.72 -7.60 -20.20
C SER A 775 7.81 -6.09 -19.99
N VAL A 776 8.89 -5.62 -19.35
CA VAL A 776 9.07 -4.18 -19.08
C VAL A 776 9.07 -3.36 -20.37
N GLY A 777 9.72 -3.85 -21.43
CA GLY A 777 9.71 -3.22 -22.75
C GLY A 777 8.32 -3.17 -23.39
N GLN A 778 7.52 -4.24 -23.25
CA GLN A 778 6.13 -4.23 -23.72
C GLN A 778 5.28 -3.20 -22.98
N LYS A 779 5.45 -3.06 -21.66
CA LYS A 779 4.74 -2.02 -20.88
C LYS A 779 5.11 -0.61 -21.33
N GLN A 780 6.38 -0.37 -21.65
CA GLN A 780 6.82 0.92 -22.20
C GLN A 780 6.24 1.19 -23.58
N LEU A 781 6.21 0.20 -24.48
CA LEU A 781 5.56 0.34 -25.78
C LEU A 781 4.05 0.62 -25.66
N VAL A 782 3.37 0.05 -24.65
CA VAL A 782 1.98 0.41 -24.32
C VAL A 782 1.89 1.87 -23.87
N CYS A 783 2.83 2.36 -23.05
CA CYS A 783 2.88 3.77 -22.66
C CYS A 783 3.17 4.70 -23.85
N LEU A 784 4.02 4.27 -24.78
CA LEU A 784 4.29 4.99 -26.02
C LEU A 784 3.04 5.06 -26.90
N ALA A 785 2.28 3.97 -27.02
CA ALA A 785 1.00 3.96 -27.72
C ALA A 785 -0.02 4.95 -27.09
N ARG A 786 -0.08 5.05 -25.75
CA ARG A 786 -0.89 6.06 -25.04
C ARG A 786 -0.49 7.49 -25.45
N ALA A 787 0.81 7.77 -25.52
CA ALA A 787 1.32 9.08 -25.92
C ALA A 787 0.97 9.42 -27.38
N ILE A 788 1.05 8.43 -28.29
CA ILE A 788 0.69 8.58 -29.71
C ILE A 788 -0.82 8.88 -29.87
N LEU A 789 -1.68 8.18 -29.13
CA LEU A 789 -3.14 8.40 -29.18
C LEU A 789 -3.52 9.82 -28.74
N LYS A 790 -2.81 10.35 -27.74
CA LYS A 790 -3.05 11.69 -27.19
C LYS A 790 -2.66 12.84 -28.12
N LYS A 791 -1.78 12.60 -29.11
CA LYS A 791 -1.35 13.57 -30.13
C LYS A 791 -0.89 14.93 -29.55
N SER A 792 -0.22 14.92 -28.40
CA SER A 792 0.26 16.13 -27.71
C SER A 792 1.43 16.81 -28.44
N LYS A 793 1.49 18.15 -28.41
CA LYS A 793 2.64 18.91 -28.95
C LYS A 793 3.88 18.90 -28.05
N ILE A 794 3.68 18.66 -26.76
CA ILE A 794 4.75 18.56 -25.76
C ILE A 794 4.78 17.13 -25.24
N LEU A 795 5.93 16.49 -25.37
CA LEU A 795 6.20 15.15 -24.87
C LEU A 795 7.32 15.21 -23.84
N VAL A 796 7.09 14.58 -22.69
CA VAL A 796 8.10 14.42 -21.65
C VAL A 796 8.47 12.94 -21.55
N ILE A 797 9.75 12.63 -21.61
CA ILE A 797 10.29 11.29 -21.54
C ILE A 797 11.18 11.23 -20.31
N ASP A 798 10.76 10.49 -19.29
CA ASP A 798 11.52 10.29 -18.07
C ASP A 798 12.16 8.92 -18.12
N GLU A 799 13.40 8.84 -18.62
CA GLU A 799 14.22 7.63 -18.61
C GLU A 799 13.52 6.36 -19.15
N ALA A 800 12.73 6.52 -20.21
CA ALA A 800 11.83 5.50 -20.76
C ALA A 800 12.53 4.28 -21.38
N THR A 801 13.82 4.04 -21.15
CA THR A 801 14.59 2.92 -21.72
C THR A 801 15.50 2.25 -20.68
N ALA A 802 15.40 2.66 -19.40
CA ALA A 802 16.29 2.22 -18.31
C ALA A 802 16.30 0.71 -18.03
N ASN A 803 15.28 -0.03 -18.48
CA ASN A 803 15.03 -1.42 -18.13
C ASN A 803 14.64 -2.29 -19.34
N VAL A 804 15.12 -1.91 -20.53
CA VAL A 804 14.75 -2.54 -21.80
C VAL A 804 15.97 -3.03 -22.57
N ASP A 805 15.82 -4.16 -23.23
CA ASP A 805 16.80 -4.78 -24.12
C ASP A 805 17.13 -3.86 -25.31
N ASN A 806 18.35 -3.93 -25.84
CA ASN A 806 18.78 -3.02 -26.90
C ASN A 806 17.90 -3.07 -28.16
N ALA A 807 17.38 -4.25 -28.51
CA ALA A 807 16.49 -4.41 -29.66
C ALA A 807 15.20 -3.61 -29.45
N THR A 808 14.55 -3.76 -28.28
CA THR A 808 13.34 -3.01 -27.96
C THR A 808 13.61 -1.52 -27.71
N ASP A 809 14.76 -1.14 -27.15
CA ASP A 809 15.18 0.27 -27.03
C ASP A 809 15.31 0.92 -28.41
N GLU A 810 15.94 0.24 -29.37
CA GLU A 810 16.05 0.74 -30.73
C GLU A 810 14.68 0.90 -31.39
N LEU A 811 13.75 -0.02 -31.15
CA LEU A 811 12.36 0.11 -31.60
C LEU A 811 11.65 1.32 -30.97
N ILE A 812 11.79 1.52 -29.66
CA ILE A 812 11.23 2.67 -28.95
C ILE A 812 11.82 3.98 -29.51
N GLN A 813 13.14 4.05 -29.68
CA GLN A 813 13.82 5.23 -30.21
C GLN A 813 13.42 5.53 -31.66
N ARG A 814 13.32 4.50 -32.52
CA ARG A 814 12.82 4.65 -33.90
C ARG A 814 11.39 5.18 -33.90
N ALA A 815 10.50 4.59 -33.10
CA ALA A 815 9.11 5.03 -32.99
C ALA A 815 9.01 6.47 -32.44
N LEU A 816 9.81 6.83 -31.44
CA LEU A 816 9.86 8.19 -30.90
C LEU A 816 10.30 9.21 -31.96
N ARG A 817 11.38 8.93 -32.68
CA ARG A 817 11.92 9.80 -33.73
C ARG A 817 10.93 10.00 -34.88
N GLN A 818 10.23 8.94 -35.29
CA GLN A 818 9.27 8.99 -36.39
C GLN A 818 7.96 9.69 -35.99
N GLN A 819 7.38 9.35 -34.83
CA GLN A 819 6.05 9.83 -34.45
C GLN A 819 6.06 11.24 -33.86
N PHE A 820 7.14 11.65 -33.20
CA PHE A 820 7.23 12.95 -32.50
C PHE A 820 8.17 13.96 -33.16
N LYS A 821 8.45 13.81 -34.47
CA LYS A 821 9.35 14.72 -35.23
C LYS A 821 8.97 16.21 -35.12
N LYS A 822 7.67 16.53 -35.02
CA LYS A 822 7.15 17.91 -34.98
C LYS A 822 6.74 18.36 -33.56
N CYS A 823 7.08 17.60 -32.53
CA CYS A 823 6.71 17.88 -31.15
C CYS A 823 7.92 18.39 -30.38
N THR A 824 7.70 19.26 -29.39
CA THR A 824 8.72 19.62 -28.40
C THR A 824 8.92 18.43 -27.47
N VAL A 825 10.16 17.92 -27.37
CA VAL A 825 10.46 16.71 -26.59
C VAL A 825 11.45 17.04 -25.49
N LEU A 826 11.10 16.72 -24.24
CA LEU A 826 11.97 16.85 -23.09
C LEU A 826 12.37 15.45 -22.62
N THR A 827 13.64 15.09 -22.76
CA THR A 827 14.14 13.76 -22.42
C THR A 827 15.07 13.85 -21.23
N ILE A 828 14.65 13.35 -20.07
CA ILE A 828 15.59 13.04 -18.99
C ILE A 828 16.27 11.73 -19.34
N ALA A 829 17.59 11.74 -19.37
CA ALA A 829 18.36 10.53 -19.55
C ALA A 829 19.47 10.39 -18.52
N HIS A 830 19.60 9.16 -18.03
CA HIS A 830 20.79 8.68 -17.35
C HIS A 830 21.80 8.03 -18.32
N ARG A 831 21.35 7.65 -19.52
CA ARG A 831 22.19 7.19 -20.63
C ARG A 831 22.49 8.33 -21.58
N LEU A 832 23.74 8.75 -21.68
CA LEU A 832 24.12 9.90 -22.53
C LEU A 832 23.84 9.65 -24.02
N ARG A 833 23.81 8.39 -24.46
CA ARG A 833 23.51 8.00 -25.84
C ARG A 833 22.11 8.40 -26.32
N THR A 834 21.13 8.46 -25.42
CA THR A 834 19.73 8.78 -25.77
C THR A 834 19.44 10.28 -25.83
N VAL A 835 20.40 11.12 -25.40
CA VAL A 835 20.29 12.59 -25.43
C VAL A 835 21.31 13.25 -26.34
N ILE A 836 22.29 12.50 -26.86
CA ILE A 836 23.35 13.04 -27.72
C ILE A 836 22.83 13.57 -29.06
N ASP A 837 21.69 13.07 -29.51
CA ASP A 837 20.97 13.46 -30.72
C ASP A 837 19.90 14.55 -30.46
N SER A 838 19.87 15.12 -29.26
CA SER A 838 19.02 16.27 -28.93
C SER A 838 19.56 17.55 -29.55
N ASP A 839 18.66 18.48 -29.88
CA ASP A 839 19.04 19.78 -30.45
C ASP A 839 19.88 20.58 -29.44
N ARG A 840 19.51 20.51 -28.16
CA ARG A 840 20.26 21.10 -27.04
C ARG A 840 20.22 20.22 -25.80
N ILE A 841 21.22 20.40 -24.95
CA ILE A 841 21.36 19.68 -23.68
C ILE A 841 21.31 20.67 -22.52
N LEU A 842 20.43 20.39 -21.55
CA LEU A 842 20.29 21.10 -20.30
C LEU A 842 21.02 20.32 -19.19
N VAL A 843 22.09 20.91 -18.65
CA VAL A 843 22.83 20.35 -17.51
C VAL A 843 22.34 20.99 -16.22
N LEU A 844 21.74 20.20 -15.34
CA LEU A 844 21.28 20.62 -14.02
C LEU A 844 22.27 20.22 -12.93
N GLY A 845 22.47 21.12 -11.96
CA GLY A 845 23.26 20.88 -10.76
C GLY A 845 22.75 21.68 -9.57
N ASN A 846 22.56 21.01 -8.42
CA ASN A 846 22.06 21.60 -7.18
C ASN A 846 20.80 22.48 -7.36
N GLY A 847 19.87 22.07 -8.24
CA GLY A 847 18.63 22.80 -8.50
C GLY A 847 18.78 24.01 -9.43
N SER A 848 19.96 24.27 -10.00
CA SER A 848 20.23 25.37 -10.93
C SER A 848 20.66 24.86 -12.30
N VAL A 849 20.50 25.71 -13.32
CA VAL A 849 20.99 25.46 -14.68
C VAL A 849 22.48 25.78 -14.75
N LEU A 850 23.31 24.79 -15.04
CA LEU A 850 24.75 24.97 -15.20
C LEU A 850 25.13 25.30 -16.64
N GLU A 851 24.59 24.54 -17.60
CA GLU A 851 24.91 24.66 -19.02
C GLU A 851 23.65 24.40 -19.86
N PHE A 852 23.48 25.11 -20.97
CA PHE A 852 22.35 24.94 -21.86
C PHE A 852 22.67 25.29 -23.32
N ASP A 853 23.25 24.34 -24.05
CA ASP A 853 23.73 24.52 -25.43
C ASP A 853 23.68 23.21 -26.23
N THR A 854 24.07 23.26 -27.50
CA THR A 854 24.16 22.09 -28.40
C THR A 854 25.19 21.06 -27.87
N PRO A 855 24.97 19.76 -28.10
CA PRO A 855 25.89 18.71 -27.64
C PRO A 855 27.34 18.93 -28.09
N GLN A 856 27.55 19.43 -29.30
CA GLN A 856 28.88 19.68 -29.85
C GLN A 856 29.58 20.85 -29.15
N ALA A 857 28.87 21.95 -28.89
CA ALA A 857 29.43 23.10 -28.18
C ALA A 857 29.91 22.68 -26.77
N LEU A 858 29.06 21.94 -26.04
CA LEU A 858 29.40 21.43 -24.70
C LEU A 858 30.56 20.43 -24.71
N LEU A 859 30.66 19.58 -25.74
CA LEU A 859 31.76 18.62 -25.87
C LEU A 859 33.09 19.26 -26.30
N SER A 860 33.02 20.38 -27.03
CA SER A 860 34.20 21.14 -27.45
C SER A 860 34.88 21.85 -26.28
N ASP A 861 34.10 22.20 -25.24
CA ASP A 861 34.65 22.71 -23.98
C ASP A 861 35.17 21.56 -23.10
N ILE A 862 36.45 21.62 -22.77
CA ILE A 862 37.12 20.63 -21.92
C ILE A 862 36.67 20.77 -20.45
N ASN A 863 36.26 21.97 -20.04
CA ASN A 863 35.84 22.33 -18.69
C ASN A 863 34.34 22.15 -18.45
N SER A 864 33.56 21.85 -19.49
CA SER A 864 32.12 21.58 -19.36
C SER A 864 31.84 20.36 -18.47
N GLN A 865 30.81 20.48 -17.63
CA GLN A 865 30.29 19.39 -16.82
C GLN A 865 29.74 18.26 -17.69
N PHE A 866 29.14 18.57 -18.84
CA PHE A 866 28.71 17.56 -19.80
C PHE A 866 29.90 16.76 -20.35
N SER A 867 31.01 17.43 -20.70
CA SER A 867 32.27 16.78 -21.12
C SER A 867 32.83 15.88 -20.01
N SER A 868 32.71 16.29 -18.74
CA SER A 868 33.05 15.44 -17.58
C SER A 868 32.15 14.20 -17.49
N PHE A 869 30.83 14.30 -17.72
CA PHE A 869 29.94 13.13 -17.71
C PHE A 869 30.30 12.15 -18.83
N VAL A 870 30.62 12.63 -20.03
CA VAL A 870 31.04 11.77 -21.15
C VAL A 870 32.38 11.11 -20.89
N LYS A 871 33.35 11.77 -20.24
CA LYS A 871 34.62 11.13 -19.85
C LYS A 871 34.42 9.98 -18.84
N GLN A 872 33.38 10.05 -18.02
CA GLN A 872 33.11 9.04 -17.00
C GLN A 872 32.53 7.73 -17.56
N THR A 873 32.05 7.70 -18.81
CA THR A 873 31.52 6.48 -19.45
C THR A 873 32.62 5.54 -19.98
N GLY A 874 33.88 5.98 -19.95
CA GLY A 874 35.04 5.21 -20.43
C GLY A 874 35.55 5.67 -21.79
N LEU A 875 36.84 5.43 -22.09
CA LEU A 875 37.54 6.00 -23.25
C LEU A 875 36.88 5.66 -24.60
N ALA A 876 36.52 4.40 -24.82
CA ALA A 876 35.92 3.95 -26.08
C ALA A 876 34.52 4.54 -26.33
N GLU A 877 33.68 4.60 -25.28
CA GLU A 877 32.33 5.16 -25.40
C GLU A 877 32.36 6.69 -25.50
N ALA A 878 33.29 7.35 -24.81
CA ALA A 878 33.49 8.79 -24.90
C ALA A 878 33.88 9.22 -26.33
N GLU A 879 34.76 8.47 -26.99
CA GLU A 879 35.08 8.69 -28.40
C GLU A 879 33.88 8.44 -29.30
N HIS A 880 33.13 7.36 -29.07
CA HIS A 880 31.92 7.06 -29.83
C HIS A 880 30.86 8.17 -29.72
N LEU A 881 30.56 8.63 -28.50
CA LEU A 881 29.61 9.72 -28.26
C LEU A 881 30.06 11.04 -28.90
N ARG A 882 31.37 11.32 -28.89
CA ARG A 882 31.93 12.49 -29.60
C ARG A 882 31.74 12.39 -31.10
N THR A 883 31.95 11.21 -31.69
CA THR A 883 31.71 11.00 -33.14
C THR A 883 30.22 11.13 -33.49
N LEU A 884 29.32 10.64 -32.63
CA LEU A 884 27.87 10.77 -32.82
C LEU A 884 27.43 12.24 -32.77
N ALA A 885 27.95 13.03 -31.82
CA ALA A 885 27.65 14.46 -31.73
C ALA A 885 28.11 15.24 -32.96
N THR A 886 29.29 14.92 -33.53
CA THR A 886 29.75 15.54 -34.78
C THR A 886 28.91 15.15 -35.99
N ASN A 887 28.45 13.91 -36.07
CA ASN A 887 27.63 13.41 -37.18
C ASN A 887 26.19 13.97 -37.14
N ALA A 888 25.65 14.21 -35.94
CA ALA A 888 24.32 14.81 -35.77
C ALA A 888 24.24 16.22 -36.39
N LYS A 889 25.31 17.02 -36.32
CA LYS A 889 25.39 18.35 -36.94
C LYS A 889 25.53 18.30 -38.47
N SER A 890 26.33 17.38 -39.00
CA SER A 890 26.46 17.23 -40.46
C SER A 890 25.15 16.85 -41.15
N ASN A 891 24.25 16.18 -40.44
CA ASN A 891 22.91 15.82 -40.92
C ASN A 891 21.87 16.94 -40.75
N THR A 892 22.09 17.91 -39.85
CA THR A 892 21.24 19.10 -39.73
C THR A 892 21.62 20.18 -40.75
N GLU A 893 22.88 20.21 -41.19
CA GLU A 893 23.38 21.15 -42.22
C GLU A 893 23.24 20.64 -43.67
N LYS A 894 23.01 19.34 -43.92
CA LYS A 894 22.84 18.74 -45.26
C LYS A 894 21.43 18.17 -45.47
N ASN A 895 20.51 19.02 -45.93
CA ASN A 895 19.18 18.75 -46.53
C ASN A 895 18.09 17.98 -45.74
N PRO A 896 16.79 18.36 -45.86
CA PRO A 896 15.67 17.76 -45.12
C PRO A 896 15.00 16.54 -45.81
N GLU A 897 15.48 16.08 -46.96
CA GLU A 897 14.86 15.00 -47.72
C GLU A 897 15.87 13.93 -48.12
N ILE A 898 15.41 12.68 -48.08
CA ILE A 898 16.05 11.43 -48.54
C ILE A 898 16.87 10.68 -47.48
N PHE A 899 16.20 9.75 -46.80
CA PHE A 899 16.78 8.46 -46.41
C PHE A 899 15.84 7.35 -46.89
N ILE A 900 16.08 6.85 -48.09
CA ILE A 900 15.68 5.50 -48.51
C ILE A 900 16.93 4.65 -48.26
N TYR A 901 16.88 3.78 -47.26
CA TYR A 901 17.87 2.70 -47.13
C TYR A 901 17.30 1.46 -47.84
N ASN A 902 18.13 0.87 -48.70
CA ASN A 902 17.85 -0.26 -49.58
C ASN A 902 17.29 -1.49 -48.84
N GLU A 903 16.03 -1.83 -49.14
CA GLU A 903 15.49 -3.18 -49.03
C GLU A 903 15.78 -3.92 -50.34
N THR A 904 16.96 -4.52 -50.48
CA THR A 904 17.19 -5.53 -51.54
C THR A 904 18.23 -6.54 -51.06
N SER A 905 17.80 -7.51 -50.26
CA SER A 905 18.40 -8.84 -50.17
C SER A 905 17.61 -9.65 -49.14
N LEU A 906 16.51 -10.30 -49.57
CA LEU A 906 15.89 -11.51 -49.00
C LEU A 906 14.51 -11.76 -49.65
N GLU A 907 14.46 -11.81 -50.98
CA GLU A 907 13.36 -12.44 -51.71
C GLU A 907 13.97 -13.20 -52.88
N ASN A 908 14.09 -14.52 -52.71
CA ASN A 908 14.08 -15.55 -53.74
C ASN A 908 14.41 -16.86 -53.04
N ASP A 909 13.38 -17.56 -52.58
CA ASP A 909 13.28 -19.02 -52.73
C ASP A 909 11.86 -19.44 -52.31
N HIS A 910 11.21 -20.17 -53.22
CA HIS A 910 9.93 -20.90 -53.12
C HIS A 910 8.73 -20.33 -53.89
N GLU A 911 8.78 -20.50 -55.21
CA GLU A 911 7.63 -20.99 -55.98
C GLU A 911 7.89 -22.44 -56.39
N THR A 912 7.01 -23.37 -56.00
CA THR A 912 6.43 -24.42 -56.85
C THR A 912 5.33 -25.17 -56.10
N ASP A 913 4.18 -25.22 -56.76
CA ASP A 913 3.17 -26.29 -56.78
C ASP A 913 2.03 -26.37 -55.74
N SER A 914 0.86 -25.97 -56.26
CA SER A 914 -0.36 -26.80 -56.42
C SER A 914 -1.56 -26.53 -55.51
N LEU A 915 -2.47 -25.70 -56.05
CA LEU A 915 -3.88 -26.03 -56.36
C LEU A 915 -4.58 -27.07 -55.46
N ILE A 916 -5.46 -26.63 -54.56
CA ILE A 916 -6.81 -27.19 -54.39
C ILE A 916 -7.81 -26.06 -54.03
N SER A 917 -8.80 -25.92 -54.89
CA SER A 917 -10.05 -25.17 -54.75
C SER A 917 -10.99 -25.73 -53.67
N CYS A 918 -11.75 -24.88 -52.98
CA CYS A 918 -13.23 -24.86 -53.01
C CYS A 918 -13.88 -24.05 -51.86
N GLU A 919 -14.82 -23.19 -52.28
CA GLU A 919 -16.18 -22.98 -51.74
C GLU A 919 -16.41 -22.37 -50.33
N ILE A 920 -16.72 -21.07 -50.35
CA ILE A 920 -18.02 -20.45 -50.00
C ILE A 920 -18.97 -21.30 -49.13
N SER A 921 -19.39 -20.76 -47.97
CA SER A 921 -20.83 -20.55 -47.66
C SER A 921 -21.08 -19.77 -46.35
N ILE A 922 -21.75 -18.62 -46.54
CA ILE A 922 -22.73 -17.88 -45.70
C ILE A 922 -22.30 -17.43 -44.31
#